data_AF-A0A937UNZ1-F1
#
_entry.id   AF-A0A937UNZ1-F1
#
_cell.length_a   1.000
_cell.length_b   1.000
_cell.length_c   1.000
_cell.angle_alpha   90.00
_cell.angle_beta   90.00
_cell.angle_gamma   90.00
#
_symmetry.space_group_name_H-M   'P 1'
#
loop_
_entity.id
_entity.type
_entity.pdbx_description
1 polymer ?
#
loop_
_entity_poly.entity_id
_entity_poly.type
_entity_poly.pdbx_seq_one_letter_code
_entity_poly.pdbx_strand_id
1 'polypeptide(L)'
;MTEFFNLVVAGLVTGALYAILASGLTLSYQTSGVFNFGQGGVAFSTAYLFFQLNSGQKLPIWLSAVICIGIFAPLLGWLLHKVLFNPLREASIAARMVASLGLLIALPSLGLWIVALLKDKANLAGCTPQEPDARCVPAIEDVFRIPGLGPSPKESYTFGDGLIIDSDQLAMLGAAVFAAVLLWYLVRHTRIGLEMRASVSRPNLAALRSVDPDRASAVSWITSCGLAGLVGVLLAPMFGLNSFSYNTLLFISIPAVVLGRMASIPIAMLGGLLLGVAQNLVDGYVSDYLDITGFRTAVPFIILFVLLIFFGAERGRSAGTTLEEKPPAYDLSTDPWRRRAVWAVLTVALLGFTAWGADDYWAGLLAQGLATSIVLLSFTVVTGIGGMVSLAQAAFVLSGAFTAGIMLSHDVPFLPALLAGTVVAALIGLIVALPTRRLGGLPLALSTLALAYVGQNLLFQIRSISNGSSGWAVTPPKLGPIDTTNPRWRVLFMLVLVCLVVWLVHALRVSSTGRAMLAVRSTEVGARTSGIAADRMKLLVFVISAGIAGFGGVLLASSRGRVTNTDFDVLLGLVWLATTVTLSIRRPAGAVLAGLMMVVAPEALESGLVMRIIFSLGAAVALLSLVTLMVKGGLTVRKLTGGGIAVALLVVAAVGLDHVPASTYFMQMLFGLGAIGLARDPEGGLAAGARIRQERAARKAAQQAAAEAAAASVATATPVAAPVADGAAAPVLRLSGLKAGYGEIEVLHGIDLTVSPGEAVALLGSNGAGKTTLCSVVGGLVPARGGTIWLAGQDVTGVPARRRERDSAYLAPEGRGIFPDLTVEENLQLWLRDAAEREGAYDAFPVLKERRNQAAGTMSGGEQQMLTLAPALVRPPKLLVADEPSLGLAPLIIEQIFEALRSLQSQGTALLIAEEKTRDALAIADRVAFLTVGHITWTGPAAEVDAERLATAYLGLAPEAGERERPLDAVATSAGSGRLDTED
;
A
#
# COMPACT_ATOMS: atom_id res chain seq x y z
N MET A 1 16.24 -43.08 12.64
CA MET A 1 17.13 -42.43 11.65
C MET A 1 16.45 -42.34 10.29
N THR A 2 15.97 -43.45 9.74
CA THR A 2 15.29 -43.50 8.42
C THR A 2 14.01 -42.67 8.35
N GLU A 3 13.14 -42.74 9.36
CA GLU A 3 11.91 -41.94 9.43
C GLU A 3 12.18 -40.43 9.47
N PHE A 4 13.09 -39.99 10.34
CA PHE A 4 13.52 -38.59 10.40
C PHE A 4 14.05 -38.10 9.04
N PHE A 5 14.90 -38.90 8.39
CA PHE A 5 15.43 -38.56 7.06
C PHE A 5 14.32 -38.43 6.01
N ASN A 6 13.36 -39.35 5.99
CA ASN A 6 12.24 -39.31 5.06
C ASN A 6 11.36 -38.07 5.28
N LEU A 7 11.07 -37.72 6.54
CA LEU A 7 10.32 -36.51 6.89
C LEU A 7 11.07 -35.23 6.51
N VAL A 8 12.40 -35.21 6.66
CA VAL A 8 13.24 -34.07 6.24
C VAL A 8 13.20 -33.92 4.71
N VAL A 9 13.35 -35.00 3.95
CA VAL A 9 13.32 -34.92 2.48
C VAL A 9 11.93 -34.53 1.95
N ALA A 10 10.85 -35.13 2.46
CA ALA A 10 9.49 -34.71 2.13
C ALA A 10 9.22 -33.25 2.53
N GLY A 11 9.79 -32.83 3.66
CA GLY A 11 9.81 -31.45 4.13
C GLY A 11 10.51 -30.49 3.19
N LEU A 12 11.65 -30.87 2.63
CA LEU A 12 12.38 -30.07 1.64
C LEU A 12 11.59 -29.90 0.35
N VAL A 13 10.87 -30.91 -0.11
CA VAL A 13 10.00 -30.83 -1.29
C VAL A 13 8.89 -29.79 -1.08
N THR A 14 8.17 -29.88 0.05
CA THR A 14 7.12 -28.89 0.37
C THR A 14 7.74 -27.51 0.58
N GLY A 15 8.88 -27.46 1.26
CA GLY A 15 9.64 -26.24 1.54
C GLY A 15 10.19 -25.56 0.28
N ALA A 16 10.41 -26.31 -0.81
CA ALA A 16 10.85 -25.75 -2.10
C ALA A 16 9.82 -24.76 -2.66
N LEU A 17 8.53 -25.09 -2.57
CA LEU A 17 7.44 -24.21 -2.99
C LEU A 17 7.39 -22.94 -2.12
N TYR A 18 7.52 -23.10 -0.80
CA TYR A 18 7.56 -21.97 0.13
C TYR A 18 8.78 -21.07 -0.12
N ALA A 19 9.93 -21.66 -0.43
CA ALA A 19 11.18 -20.96 -0.71
C ALA A 19 11.07 -20.09 -1.98
N ILE A 20 10.48 -20.62 -3.06
CA ILE A 20 10.25 -19.87 -4.30
C ILE A 20 9.25 -18.73 -4.06
N LEU A 21 8.11 -19.00 -3.40
CA LEU A 21 7.11 -17.98 -3.09
C LEU A 21 7.67 -16.87 -2.20
N ALA A 22 8.36 -17.24 -1.12
CA ALA A 22 8.97 -16.31 -0.19
C ALA A 22 10.02 -15.43 -0.88
N SER A 23 10.79 -16.00 -1.81
CA SER A 23 11.76 -15.25 -2.62
C SER A 23 11.06 -14.23 -3.53
N GLY A 24 9.97 -14.62 -4.21
CA GLY A 24 9.16 -13.72 -5.03
C GLY A 24 8.49 -12.60 -4.22
N LEU A 25 7.95 -12.92 -3.04
CA LEU A 25 7.37 -11.95 -2.11
C LEU A 25 8.42 -10.95 -1.64
N THR A 26 9.56 -11.47 -1.18
CA THR A 26 10.69 -10.67 -0.68
C THR A 26 11.21 -9.71 -1.76
N LEU A 27 11.36 -10.20 -2.99
CA LEU A 27 11.80 -9.41 -4.13
C LEU A 27 10.84 -8.24 -4.42
N SER A 28 9.54 -8.53 -4.54
CA SER A 28 8.52 -7.50 -4.82
C SER A 28 8.42 -6.45 -3.70
N TYR A 29 8.50 -6.88 -2.43
CA TYR A 29 8.44 -5.98 -1.28
C TYR A 29 9.63 -5.05 -1.19
N GLN A 30 10.84 -5.57 -1.39
CA GLN A 30 12.07 -4.76 -1.34
C GLN A 30 12.03 -3.61 -2.34
N THR A 31 11.72 -3.89 -3.60
CA THR A 31 11.89 -2.89 -4.67
C THR A 31 10.74 -1.89 -4.74
N SER A 32 9.54 -2.28 -4.30
CA SER A 32 8.34 -1.44 -4.42
C SER A 32 7.81 -0.91 -3.09
N GLY A 33 8.26 -1.46 -1.96
CA GLY A 33 7.68 -1.21 -0.64
C GLY A 33 6.25 -1.75 -0.47
N VAL A 34 5.75 -2.54 -1.43
CA VAL A 34 4.41 -3.12 -1.42
C VAL A 34 4.49 -4.61 -1.18
N PHE A 35 3.77 -5.09 -0.17
CA PHE A 35 3.65 -6.52 0.09
C PHE A 35 2.56 -7.11 -0.81
N ASN A 36 2.95 -7.99 -1.74
CA ASN A 36 2.05 -8.52 -2.77
C ASN A 36 1.22 -9.73 -2.27
N PHE A 37 0.11 -9.47 -1.58
CA PHE A 37 -0.85 -10.52 -1.23
C PHE A 37 -1.50 -11.17 -2.47
N GLY A 38 -1.50 -10.53 -3.64
CA GLY A 38 -2.07 -11.09 -4.88
C GLY A 38 -1.26 -12.22 -5.52
N GLN A 39 -0.08 -12.54 -4.99
CA GLN A 39 0.82 -13.54 -5.60
C GLN A 39 0.20 -14.95 -5.65
N GLY A 40 -0.64 -15.32 -4.67
CA GLY A 40 -1.43 -16.56 -4.69
C GLY A 40 -2.42 -16.60 -5.86
N GLY A 41 -3.06 -15.46 -6.16
CA GLY A 41 -3.95 -15.33 -7.31
C GLY A 41 -3.23 -15.38 -8.65
N VAL A 42 -2.00 -14.85 -8.73
CA VAL A 42 -1.14 -14.98 -9.93
C VAL A 42 -0.76 -16.43 -10.17
N ALA A 43 -0.36 -17.13 -9.12
CA ALA A 43 -0.02 -18.55 -9.17
C ALA A 43 -1.23 -19.38 -9.65
N PHE A 44 -2.41 -19.15 -9.06
CA PHE A 44 -3.65 -19.84 -9.46
C PHE A 44 -4.01 -19.56 -10.92
N SER A 45 -4.02 -18.29 -11.34
CA SER A 45 -4.40 -17.92 -12.71
C SER A 45 -3.44 -18.50 -13.76
N THR A 46 -2.16 -18.57 -13.43
CA THR A 46 -1.15 -19.19 -14.30
C THR A 46 -1.33 -20.70 -14.40
N ALA A 47 -1.58 -21.37 -13.28
CA ALA A 47 -1.86 -22.81 -13.24
C ALA A 47 -3.13 -23.17 -13.99
N TYR A 48 -4.17 -22.34 -13.83
CA TYR A 48 -5.43 -22.51 -14.52
C TYR A 48 -5.27 -22.35 -16.04
N LEU A 49 -4.55 -21.33 -16.49
CA LEU A 49 -4.25 -21.16 -17.92
C LEU A 49 -3.43 -22.33 -18.46
N PHE A 50 -2.45 -22.81 -17.69
CA PHE A 50 -1.64 -23.97 -18.07
C PHE A 50 -2.50 -25.22 -18.27
N PHE A 51 -3.44 -25.48 -17.36
CA PHE A 51 -4.42 -26.56 -17.49
C PHE A 51 -5.29 -26.39 -18.74
N GLN A 52 -5.80 -25.19 -19.01
CA GLN A 52 -6.63 -24.95 -20.19
C GLN A 52 -5.85 -25.15 -21.51
N LEU A 53 -4.57 -24.75 -21.56
CA LEU A 53 -3.71 -24.96 -22.73
C LEU A 53 -3.32 -26.43 -22.92
N ASN A 54 -2.91 -27.11 -21.84
CA ASN A 54 -2.45 -28.50 -21.93
C ASN A 54 -3.60 -29.51 -22.01
N SER A 55 -4.56 -29.44 -21.09
CA SER A 55 -5.66 -30.42 -21.02
C SER A 55 -6.83 -30.05 -21.94
N GLY A 56 -7.12 -28.76 -22.09
CA GLY A 56 -8.17 -28.28 -23.01
C GLY A 56 -7.73 -28.28 -24.47
N GLN A 57 -6.65 -27.56 -24.79
CA GLN A 57 -6.16 -27.42 -26.17
C GLN A 57 -5.15 -28.49 -26.60
N LYS A 58 -4.81 -29.45 -25.73
CA LYS A 58 -3.87 -30.56 -26.00
C LYS A 58 -2.45 -30.10 -26.38
N LEU A 59 -2.04 -28.89 -25.96
CA LEU A 59 -0.67 -28.41 -26.19
C LEU A 59 0.35 -29.19 -25.35
N PRO A 60 1.58 -29.45 -25.85
CA PRO A 60 2.63 -30.10 -25.06
C PRO A 60 2.92 -29.39 -23.73
N ILE A 61 3.32 -30.16 -22.71
CA ILE A 61 3.61 -29.65 -21.35
C ILE A 61 4.65 -28.52 -21.40
N TRP A 62 5.78 -28.74 -22.11
CA TRP A 62 6.85 -27.75 -22.18
C TRP A 62 6.41 -26.45 -22.85
N LEU A 63 5.59 -26.53 -23.91
CA LEU A 63 5.11 -25.35 -24.64
C LEU A 63 4.10 -24.58 -23.78
N SER A 64 3.19 -25.29 -23.11
CA SER A 64 2.23 -24.71 -22.16
C SER A 64 2.96 -24.03 -21.00
N ALA A 65 4.04 -24.64 -20.49
CA ALA A 65 4.87 -24.08 -19.43
C ALA A 65 5.60 -22.81 -19.87
N VAL A 66 6.20 -22.79 -21.06
CA VAL A 66 6.86 -21.59 -21.60
C VAL A 66 5.87 -20.44 -21.80
N ILE A 67 4.68 -20.72 -22.34
CA ILE A 67 3.63 -19.70 -22.53
C ILE A 67 3.16 -19.17 -21.17
N CYS A 68 2.89 -20.05 -20.20
CA CYS A 68 2.31 -19.64 -18.92
C CYS A 68 3.34 -18.98 -17.99
N ILE A 69 4.49 -19.62 -17.77
CA ILE A 69 5.52 -19.20 -16.81
C ILE A 69 6.46 -18.17 -17.44
N GLY A 70 6.79 -18.32 -18.73
CA GLY A 70 7.76 -17.46 -19.44
C GLY A 70 7.14 -16.21 -20.06
N ILE A 71 5.85 -16.21 -20.39
CA ILE A 71 5.18 -15.09 -21.07
C ILE A 71 4.04 -14.53 -20.23
N PHE A 72 3.02 -15.32 -19.92
CA PHE A 72 1.79 -14.85 -19.27
C PHE A 72 2.06 -14.27 -17.87
N ALA A 73 2.70 -15.03 -16.97
CA ALA A 73 2.95 -14.55 -15.62
C ALA A 73 3.89 -13.32 -15.56
N PRO A 74 4.99 -13.26 -16.34
CA PRO A 74 5.83 -12.07 -16.50
C PRO A 74 5.06 -10.86 -17.07
N LEU A 75 4.25 -11.06 -18.11
CA LEU A 75 3.43 -10.01 -18.72
C LEU A 75 2.38 -9.47 -17.73
N LEU A 76 1.74 -10.37 -16.98
CA LEU A 76 0.82 -10.02 -15.92
C LEU A 76 1.53 -9.21 -14.83
N GLY A 77 2.75 -9.61 -14.43
CA GLY A 77 3.57 -8.86 -13.48
C GLY A 77 3.90 -7.45 -13.96
N TRP A 78 4.26 -7.28 -15.23
CA TRP A 78 4.47 -5.96 -15.83
C TRP A 78 3.17 -5.13 -15.87
N LEU A 79 2.05 -5.73 -16.24
CA LEU A 79 0.74 -5.08 -16.30
C LEU A 79 0.31 -4.59 -14.90
N LEU A 80 0.42 -5.46 -13.90
CA LEU A 80 0.12 -5.14 -12.50
C LEU A 80 1.05 -4.03 -11.99
N HIS A 81 2.34 -4.09 -12.31
CA HIS A 81 3.25 -3.00 -11.97
C HIS A 81 2.81 -1.68 -12.61
N LYS A 82 2.59 -1.64 -13.92
CA LYS A 82 2.31 -0.41 -14.67
C LYS A 82 0.95 0.21 -14.31
N VAL A 83 -0.10 -0.61 -14.21
CA VAL A 83 -1.48 -0.15 -14.02
C VAL A 83 -1.81 0.05 -12.55
N LEU A 84 -1.39 -0.87 -11.69
CA LEU A 84 -1.82 -0.92 -10.29
C LEU A 84 -0.78 -0.35 -9.34
N PHE A 85 0.43 -0.93 -9.32
CA PHE A 85 1.37 -0.70 -8.22
C PHE A 85 2.24 0.53 -8.40
N ASN A 86 2.67 0.85 -9.62
CA ASN A 86 3.48 2.05 -9.86
C ASN A 86 2.77 3.31 -9.38
N PRO A 87 1.49 3.56 -9.73
CA PRO A 87 0.85 4.77 -9.26
C PRO A 87 0.36 4.64 -7.80
N LEU A 88 0.37 3.45 -7.18
CA LEU A 88 0.13 3.25 -5.74
C LEU A 88 1.35 3.52 -4.85
N ARG A 89 2.54 3.77 -5.41
CA ARG A 89 3.75 4.00 -4.62
C ARG A 89 3.62 5.14 -3.61
N GLU A 90 2.95 6.21 -4.02
CA GLU A 90 2.68 7.41 -3.21
C GLU A 90 1.46 7.25 -2.29
N ALA A 91 0.75 6.11 -2.34
CA ALA A 91 -0.40 5.87 -1.48
C ALA A 91 0.03 5.44 -0.06
N SER A 92 -0.88 5.62 0.90
CA SER A 92 -0.66 5.20 2.29
C SER A 92 -0.37 3.70 2.40
N ILE A 93 0.29 3.28 3.48
CA ILE A 93 0.61 1.86 3.72
C ILE A 93 -0.66 1.00 3.69
N ALA A 94 -1.74 1.48 4.33
CA ALA A 94 -3.04 0.81 4.33
C ALA A 94 -3.63 0.67 2.93
N ALA A 95 -3.56 1.73 2.10
CA ALA A 95 -3.99 1.68 0.70
C ALA A 95 -3.25 0.60 -0.10
N ARG A 96 -1.92 0.53 0.03
CA ARG A 96 -1.08 -0.44 -0.69
C ARG A 96 -1.43 -1.89 -0.30
N MET A 97 -1.69 -2.15 0.98
CA MET A 97 -2.13 -3.47 1.46
C MET A 97 -3.52 -3.84 0.95
N VAL A 98 -4.45 -2.90 1.02
CA VAL A 98 -5.83 -3.12 0.58
C VAL A 98 -5.87 -3.40 -0.92
N ALA A 99 -5.08 -2.70 -1.72
CA ALA A 99 -4.97 -2.99 -3.16
C ALA A 99 -4.43 -4.39 -3.43
N SER A 100 -3.39 -4.82 -2.72
CA SER A 100 -2.83 -6.16 -2.93
C SER A 100 -3.75 -7.27 -2.39
N LEU A 101 -4.52 -7.03 -1.32
CA LEU A 101 -5.60 -7.91 -0.87
C LEU A 101 -6.79 -7.92 -1.85
N GLY A 102 -7.12 -6.80 -2.47
CA GLY A 102 -8.09 -6.74 -3.56
C GLY A 102 -7.65 -7.61 -4.75
N LEU A 103 -6.35 -7.62 -5.07
CA LEU A 103 -5.77 -8.46 -6.12
C LEU A 103 -5.83 -9.96 -5.79
N LEU A 104 -5.62 -10.34 -4.53
CA LEU A 104 -5.76 -11.73 -4.03
C LEU A 104 -7.15 -12.30 -4.38
N ILE A 105 -8.19 -11.45 -4.35
CA ILE A 105 -9.58 -11.84 -4.61
C ILE A 105 -9.92 -11.66 -6.10
N ALA A 106 -9.61 -10.50 -6.67
CA ALA A 106 -10.02 -10.15 -8.02
C ALA A 106 -9.49 -11.10 -9.08
N LEU A 107 -8.22 -11.50 -8.95
CA LEU A 107 -7.51 -12.20 -10.01
C LEU A 107 -8.00 -13.64 -10.21
N PRO A 108 -8.13 -14.49 -9.16
CA PRO A 108 -8.77 -15.81 -9.29
C PRO A 108 -10.21 -15.72 -9.80
N SER A 109 -10.99 -14.80 -9.24
CA SER A 109 -12.40 -14.65 -9.61
C SER A 109 -12.57 -14.19 -11.06
N LEU A 110 -11.70 -13.32 -11.56
CA LEU A 110 -11.66 -12.92 -12.97
C LEU A 110 -11.35 -14.12 -13.88
N GLY A 111 -10.36 -14.94 -13.53
CA GLY A 111 -10.00 -16.14 -14.31
C GLY A 111 -11.15 -17.14 -14.39
N LEU A 112 -11.78 -17.45 -13.25
CA LEU A 112 -12.92 -18.36 -13.19
C LEU A 112 -14.15 -17.81 -13.94
N TRP A 113 -14.40 -16.50 -13.83
CA TRP A 113 -15.52 -15.86 -14.53
C TRP A 113 -15.33 -15.84 -16.05
N ILE A 114 -14.12 -15.56 -16.56
CA ILE A 114 -13.82 -15.63 -18.00
C ILE A 114 -14.12 -17.03 -18.53
N VAL A 115 -13.74 -18.07 -17.79
CA VAL A 115 -13.93 -19.45 -18.22
C VAL A 115 -15.40 -19.85 -18.19
N ALA A 116 -16.13 -19.44 -17.16
CA ALA A 116 -17.57 -19.63 -17.10
C ALA A 116 -18.27 -19.00 -18.33
N LEU A 117 -17.84 -17.79 -18.73
CA LEU A 117 -18.36 -17.10 -19.92
C LEU A 117 -18.01 -17.82 -21.23
N LEU A 118 -16.79 -18.36 -21.34
CA LEU A 118 -16.39 -19.14 -22.52
C LEU A 118 -17.12 -20.49 -22.60
N LYS A 119 -17.34 -21.16 -21.46
CA LYS A 119 -18.10 -22.42 -21.38
C LYS A 119 -19.54 -22.22 -21.82
N ASP A 120 -20.19 -21.16 -21.36
CA ASP A 120 -21.57 -20.86 -21.76
C ASP A 120 -21.67 -20.63 -23.28
N LYS A 121 -20.73 -19.86 -23.86
CA LYS A 121 -20.62 -19.69 -25.32
C LYS A 121 -20.35 -20.99 -26.07
N ALA A 122 -19.54 -21.89 -25.52
CA ALA A 122 -19.25 -23.19 -26.12
C ALA A 122 -20.49 -24.11 -26.10
N ASN A 123 -21.23 -24.13 -24.99
CA ASN A 123 -22.50 -24.86 -24.88
C ASN A 123 -23.53 -24.35 -25.92
N LEU A 124 -23.62 -23.02 -26.09
CA LEU A 124 -24.44 -22.38 -27.13
C LEU A 124 -24.01 -22.77 -28.56
N ALA A 125 -22.76 -23.14 -28.77
CA ALA A 125 -22.23 -23.62 -30.05
C ALA A 125 -22.43 -25.14 -30.27
N GLY A 126 -23.13 -25.83 -29.37
CA GLY A 126 -23.40 -27.27 -29.48
C GLY A 126 -22.26 -28.18 -29.02
N CYS A 127 -21.23 -27.63 -28.37
CA CYS A 127 -20.17 -28.43 -27.77
C CYS A 127 -20.72 -29.22 -26.57
N THR A 128 -20.67 -30.55 -26.62
CA THR A 128 -21.02 -31.42 -25.48
C THR A 128 -19.76 -31.99 -24.84
N PRO A 129 -19.75 -32.30 -23.52
CA PRO A 129 -18.60 -32.92 -22.86
C PRO A 129 -18.18 -34.28 -23.46
N GLN A 130 -19.08 -34.91 -24.24
CA GLN A 130 -18.92 -36.24 -24.79
C GLN A 130 -18.25 -36.26 -26.18
N GLU A 131 -18.21 -35.13 -26.90
CA GLU A 131 -17.46 -34.97 -28.16
C GLU A 131 -16.38 -33.89 -28.00
N PRO A 132 -15.10 -34.27 -27.82
CA PRO A 132 -14.03 -33.34 -27.54
C PRO A 132 -13.51 -32.71 -28.83
N ASP A 133 -14.27 -31.76 -29.38
CA ASP A 133 -13.76 -30.85 -30.42
C ASP A 133 -12.80 -29.83 -29.77
N ALA A 134 -11.82 -29.31 -30.53
CA ALA A 134 -10.81 -28.36 -30.02
C ALA A 134 -11.39 -27.01 -29.52
N ARG A 135 -12.71 -26.83 -29.66
CA ARG A 135 -13.50 -25.66 -29.26
C ARG A 135 -14.12 -25.79 -27.87
N CYS A 136 -14.09 -26.98 -27.26
CA CYS A 136 -14.67 -27.24 -25.94
C CYS A 136 -13.73 -26.75 -24.82
N VAL A 137 -14.28 -26.07 -23.82
CA VAL A 137 -13.54 -25.65 -22.61
C VAL A 137 -13.82 -26.67 -21.50
N PRO A 138 -12.85 -27.53 -21.11
CA PRO A 138 -13.07 -28.53 -20.08
C PRO A 138 -13.32 -27.87 -18.72
N ALA A 139 -14.30 -28.36 -17.96
CA ALA A 139 -14.46 -27.96 -16.57
C ALA A 139 -13.45 -28.70 -15.68
N ILE A 140 -13.07 -28.09 -14.56
CA ILE A 140 -12.18 -28.72 -13.58
C ILE A 140 -12.77 -30.05 -13.08
N GLU A 141 -14.10 -30.11 -13.00
CA GLU A 141 -14.87 -31.28 -12.57
C GLU A 141 -14.81 -32.45 -13.57
N ASP A 142 -14.47 -32.17 -14.83
CA ASP A 142 -14.45 -33.17 -15.92
C ASP A 142 -13.09 -33.91 -16.03
N VAL A 143 -12.06 -33.52 -15.26
CA VAL A 143 -10.70 -34.05 -15.40
C VAL A 143 -10.17 -34.62 -14.07
N PHE A 144 -9.94 -35.94 -14.03
CA PHE A 144 -9.47 -36.67 -12.84
C PHE A 144 -8.00 -36.42 -12.44
N ARG A 145 -7.16 -35.92 -13.35
CA ARG A 145 -5.72 -35.66 -13.07
C ARG A 145 -5.27 -34.36 -13.72
N ILE A 146 -4.85 -33.42 -12.90
CA ILE A 146 -4.30 -32.14 -13.36
C ILE A 146 -2.80 -32.34 -13.63
N PRO A 147 -2.31 -32.00 -14.83
CA PRO A 147 -0.91 -32.19 -15.21
C PRO A 147 0.02 -31.22 -14.47
N GLY A 148 1.22 -31.71 -14.14
CA GLY A 148 2.32 -30.91 -13.60
C GLY A 148 3.38 -30.55 -14.66
N LEU A 149 4.55 -30.11 -14.19
CA LEU A 149 5.76 -30.00 -15.03
C LEU A 149 6.45 -31.34 -15.24
N GLY A 150 6.20 -32.34 -14.38
CA GLY A 150 6.72 -33.68 -14.52
C GLY A 150 6.06 -34.47 -15.67
N PRO A 151 6.70 -35.57 -16.13
CA PRO A 151 6.06 -36.52 -17.04
C PRO A 151 4.73 -37.01 -16.47
N SER A 152 3.74 -37.17 -17.35
CA SER A 152 2.40 -37.68 -17.03
C SER A 152 2.15 -38.97 -17.82
N PRO A 153 1.89 -40.14 -17.18
CA PRO A 153 1.70 -40.37 -15.75
C PRO A 153 2.98 -40.20 -14.89
N LYS A 154 2.79 -39.94 -13.59
CA LYS A 154 3.90 -39.68 -12.65
C LYS A 154 4.82 -40.90 -12.56
N GLU A 155 6.11 -40.67 -12.67
CA GLU A 155 7.14 -41.69 -12.41
C GLU A 155 7.55 -41.60 -10.94
N SER A 156 7.68 -42.74 -10.27
CA SER A 156 8.14 -42.82 -8.87
C SER A 156 9.54 -43.41 -8.80
N TYR A 157 10.43 -42.74 -8.07
CA TYR A 157 11.81 -43.17 -7.85
C TYR A 157 11.99 -43.56 -6.38
N THR A 158 12.49 -44.77 -6.15
CA THR A 158 12.79 -45.30 -4.82
C THR A 158 14.27 -45.10 -4.50
N PHE A 159 14.60 -44.38 -3.43
CA PHE A 159 15.96 -44.16 -2.95
C PHE A 159 16.17 -44.89 -1.61
N GLY A 160 17.17 -45.78 -1.55
CA GLY A 160 17.56 -46.48 -0.31
C GLY A 160 16.40 -47.27 0.36
N ASP A 161 16.39 -47.29 1.70
CA ASP A 161 15.42 -48.01 2.54
C ASP A 161 14.04 -47.32 2.60
N GLY A 162 13.40 -47.13 1.44
CA GLY A 162 11.96 -46.83 1.34
C GLY A 162 11.56 -45.37 1.09
N LEU A 163 12.49 -44.47 0.73
CA LEU A 163 12.13 -43.11 0.31
C LEU A 163 11.60 -43.10 -1.13
N ILE A 164 10.31 -42.83 -1.31
CA ILE A 164 9.68 -42.72 -2.63
C ILE A 164 9.48 -41.25 -2.96
N ILE A 165 10.13 -40.78 -4.03
CA ILE A 165 9.96 -39.43 -4.56
C ILE A 165 9.37 -39.54 -5.96
N ASP A 166 8.29 -38.82 -6.22
CA ASP A 166 7.68 -38.77 -7.56
C ASP A 166 8.32 -37.70 -8.46
N SER A 167 8.06 -37.80 -9.77
CA SER A 167 8.60 -36.89 -10.78
C SER A 167 8.17 -35.43 -10.59
N ASP A 168 6.99 -35.17 -10.01
CA ASP A 168 6.54 -33.81 -9.70
C ASP A 168 7.32 -33.22 -8.52
N GLN A 169 7.58 -34.02 -7.48
CA GLN A 169 8.39 -33.64 -6.32
C GLN A 169 9.85 -33.34 -6.71
N LEU A 170 10.42 -34.12 -7.63
CA LEU A 170 11.74 -33.82 -8.21
C LEU A 170 11.73 -32.51 -9.01
N ALA A 171 10.67 -32.27 -9.80
CA ALA A 171 10.51 -31.01 -10.53
C ALA A 171 10.43 -29.81 -9.58
N MET A 172 9.81 -29.94 -8.40
CA MET A 172 9.77 -28.89 -7.39
C MET A 172 11.15 -28.55 -6.81
N LEU A 173 11.92 -29.58 -6.44
CA LEU A 173 13.29 -29.39 -5.95
C LEU A 173 14.18 -28.73 -7.01
N GLY A 174 14.11 -29.23 -8.26
CA GLY A 174 14.83 -28.66 -9.39
C GLY A 174 14.43 -27.22 -9.67
N ALA A 175 13.13 -26.90 -9.60
CA ALA A 175 12.62 -25.54 -9.77
C ALA A 175 13.10 -24.58 -8.67
N ALA A 176 13.23 -25.04 -7.42
CA ALA A 176 13.78 -24.22 -6.35
C ALA A 176 15.26 -23.92 -6.54
N VAL A 177 16.06 -24.92 -6.96
CA VAL A 177 17.47 -24.71 -7.31
C VAL A 177 17.59 -23.76 -8.50
N PHE A 178 16.76 -23.94 -9.53
CA PHE A 178 16.72 -23.03 -10.68
C PHE A 178 16.38 -21.59 -10.26
N ALA A 179 15.33 -21.40 -9.45
CA ALA A 179 14.95 -20.10 -8.92
C ALA A 179 16.08 -19.46 -8.09
N ALA A 180 16.78 -20.27 -7.27
CA ALA A 180 17.93 -19.84 -6.48
C ALA A 180 19.06 -19.30 -7.36
N VAL A 181 19.46 -20.06 -8.38
CA VAL A 181 20.52 -19.69 -9.32
C VAL A 181 20.12 -18.47 -10.14
N LEU A 182 18.88 -18.44 -10.65
CA LEU A 182 18.34 -17.33 -11.42
C LEU A 182 18.38 -16.03 -10.60
N LEU A 183 17.90 -16.06 -9.36
CA LEU A 183 17.89 -14.88 -8.49
C LEU A 183 19.29 -14.47 -8.05
N TRP A 184 20.18 -15.42 -7.75
CA TRP A 184 21.58 -15.13 -7.41
C TRP A 184 22.30 -14.44 -8.57
N TYR A 185 22.13 -14.96 -9.79
CA TYR A 185 22.70 -14.35 -10.99
C TYR A 185 22.08 -12.97 -11.25
N LEU A 186 20.75 -12.86 -11.24
CA LEU A 186 20.04 -11.60 -11.45
C LEU A 186 20.49 -10.52 -10.45
N VAL A 187 20.51 -10.83 -9.16
CA VAL A 187 20.75 -9.83 -8.10
C VAL A 187 22.23 -9.47 -7.98
N ARG A 188 23.16 -10.43 -8.15
CA ARG A 188 24.61 -10.17 -7.94
C ARG A 188 25.39 -9.87 -9.21
N HIS A 189 25.01 -10.44 -10.34
CA HIS A 189 25.84 -10.39 -11.55
C HIS A 189 25.26 -9.50 -12.64
N THR A 190 24.03 -9.01 -12.49
CA THR A 190 23.44 -8.07 -13.45
C THR A 190 23.44 -6.65 -12.92
N ARG A 191 23.63 -5.71 -13.85
CA ARG A 191 23.50 -4.28 -13.56
C ARG A 191 22.11 -3.92 -13.04
N ILE A 192 21.08 -4.57 -13.57
CA ILE A 192 19.69 -4.38 -13.10
C ILE A 192 19.59 -4.81 -11.64
N GLY A 193 20.26 -5.90 -11.22
CA GLY A 193 20.33 -6.32 -9.82
C GLY A 193 20.98 -5.30 -8.88
N LEU A 194 22.05 -4.65 -9.33
CA LEU A 194 22.66 -3.52 -8.61
C LEU A 194 21.70 -2.33 -8.50
N GLU A 195 21.07 -1.95 -9.61
CA GLU A 195 20.07 -0.87 -9.68
C GLU A 195 18.84 -1.15 -8.80
N MET A 196 18.40 -2.42 -8.73
CA MET A 196 17.34 -2.88 -7.82
C MET A 196 17.75 -2.68 -6.37
N ARG A 197 18.91 -3.20 -5.94
CA ARG A 197 19.38 -3.04 -4.55
C ARG A 197 19.60 -1.57 -4.16
N ALA A 198 20.03 -0.72 -5.09
CA ALA A 198 20.13 0.73 -4.87
C ALA A 198 18.75 1.38 -4.67
N SER A 199 17.78 1.02 -5.53
CA SER A 199 16.42 1.58 -5.48
C SER A 199 15.64 1.17 -4.23
N VAL A 200 15.95 0.00 -3.66
CA VAL A 200 15.34 -0.55 -2.44
C VAL A 200 15.68 0.29 -1.20
N SER A 201 16.95 0.67 -1.07
CA SER A 201 17.44 1.37 0.12
C SER A 201 17.13 2.87 0.05
N ARG A 202 17.41 3.52 -1.09
CA ARG A 202 17.22 4.97 -1.28
C ARG A 202 16.76 5.31 -2.71
N PRO A 203 15.46 5.23 -3.03
CA PRO A 203 14.96 5.42 -4.41
C PRO A 203 15.21 6.83 -4.97
N ASN A 204 15.11 7.87 -4.13
CA ASN A 204 15.41 9.24 -4.54
C ASN A 204 16.89 9.41 -4.88
N LEU A 205 17.79 8.85 -4.06
CA LEU A 205 19.22 8.84 -4.34
C LEU A 205 19.52 8.03 -5.61
N ALA A 206 18.88 6.88 -5.81
CA ALA A 206 19.02 6.09 -7.03
C ALA A 206 18.62 6.90 -8.28
N ALA A 207 17.52 7.65 -8.20
CA ALA A 207 17.08 8.55 -9.28
C ALA A 207 18.11 9.66 -9.57
N LEU A 208 18.78 10.22 -8.54
CA LEU A 208 19.92 11.14 -8.75
C LEU A 208 21.04 10.45 -9.51
N ARG A 209 21.33 9.17 -9.23
CA ARG A 209 22.35 8.36 -9.93
C ARG A 209 21.95 7.91 -11.34
N SER A 210 20.88 8.48 -11.90
CA SER A 210 20.28 8.10 -13.19
C SER A 210 19.84 6.63 -13.25
N VAL A 211 19.58 6.02 -12.09
CA VAL A 211 18.88 4.74 -12.03
C VAL A 211 17.41 5.03 -12.22
N ASP A 212 16.71 4.16 -12.95
CA ASP A 212 15.26 4.25 -13.11
C ASP A 212 14.58 3.33 -12.07
N PRO A 213 14.04 3.86 -10.95
CA PRO A 213 13.40 3.04 -9.93
C PRO A 213 12.12 2.37 -10.44
N ASP A 214 11.50 2.92 -11.50
CA ASP A 214 10.32 2.32 -12.13
C ASP A 214 10.74 1.06 -12.87
N ARG A 215 11.80 1.13 -13.68
CA ARG A 215 12.34 -0.03 -14.40
C ARG A 215 12.82 -1.12 -13.45
N ALA A 216 13.56 -0.76 -12.41
CA ALA A 216 14.08 -1.71 -11.42
C ALA A 216 12.94 -2.47 -10.72
N SER A 217 11.88 -1.76 -10.35
CA SER A 217 10.69 -2.37 -9.76
C SER A 217 9.89 -3.17 -10.79
N ALA A 218 9.74 -2.70 -12.04
CA ALA A 218 9.06 -3.47 -13.08
C ALA A 218 9.70 -4.85 -13.27
N VAL A 219 11.04 -4.92 -13.33
CA VAL A 219 11.77 -6.19 -13.41
C VAL A 219 11.51 -7.05 -12.17
N SER A 220 11.54 -6.45 -10.98
CA SER A 220 11.19 -7.17 -9.75
C SER A 220 9.78 -7.78 -9.78
N TRP A 221 8.79 -7.06 -10.29
CA TRP A 221 7.40 -7.52 -10.41
C TRP A 221 7.27 -8.62 -11.46
N ILE A 222 7.94 -8.48 -12.60
CA ILE A 222 8.02 -9.49 -13.66
C ILE A 222 8.61 -10.80 -13.10
N THR A 223 9.76 -10.73 -12.44
CA THR A 223 10.42 -11.90 -11.86
C THR A 223 9.59 -12.51 -10.73
N SER A 224 9.03 -11.69 -9.83
CA SER A 224 8.18 -12.16 -8.72
C SER A 224 6.94 -12.89 -9.23
N CYS A 225 6.24 -12.35 -10.24
CA CYS A 225 5.08 -13.01 -10.84
C CYS A 225 5.48 -14.26 -11.64
N GLY A 226 6.63 -14.26 -12.32
CA GLY A 226 7.18 -15.46 -12.97
C GLY A 226 7.44 -16.60 -11.98
N LEU A 227 8.04 -16.30 -10.82
CA LEU A 227 8.25 -17.28 -9.74
C LEU A 227 6.92 -17.77 -9.14
N ALA A 228 5.93 -16.89 -9.00
CA ALA A 228 4.59 -17.28 -8.57
C ALA A 228 3.90 -18.20 -9.58
N GLY A 229 4.02 -17.88 -10.87
CA GLY A 229 3.51 -18.72 -11.96
C GLY A 229 4.17 -20.10 -11.98
N LEU A 230 5.49 -20.17 -11.79
CA LEU A 230 6.24 -21.42 -11.65
C LEU A 230 5.70 -22.28 -10.50
N VAL A 231 5.56 -21.71 -9.31
CA VAL A 231 4.94 -22.39 -8.16
C VAL A 231 3.52 -22.83 -8.49
N GLY A 232 2.76 -22.00 -9.19
CA GLY A 232 1.38 -22.30 -9.50
C GLY A 232 1.21 -23.57 -10.33
N VAL A 233 2.02 -23.72 -11.38
CA VAL A 233 2.01 -24.93 -12.24
C VAL A 233 2.51 -26.15 -11.46
N LEU A 234 3.54 -25.99 -10.64
CA LEU A 234 4.07 -27.07 -9.79
C LEU A 234 3.04 -27.55 -8.74
N LEU A 235 2.20 -26.65 -8.24
CA LEU A 235 1.22 -26.94 -7.19
C LEU A 235 0.00 -27.72 -7.70
N ALA A 236 -0.35 -27.51 -8.97
CA ALA A 236 -1.57 -28.01 -9.61
C ALA A 236 -1.77 -29.55 -9.48
N PRO A 237 -0.78 -30.42 -9.72
CA PRO A 237 -0.95 -31.87 -9.61
C PRO A 237 -1.04 -32.39 -8.16
N MET A 238 -0.74 -31.56 -7.16
CA MET A 238 -0.78 -31.94 -5.73
C MET A 238 -2.06 -31.47 -5.05
N PHE A 239 -2.45 -30.21 -5.27
CA PHE A 239 -3.57 -29.58 -4.55
C PHE A 239 -4.78 -29.29 -5.43
N GLY A 240 -4.72 -29.69 -6.70
CA GLY A 240 -5.72 -29.38 -7.71
C GLY A 240 -5.76 -27.89 -8.04
N LEU A 241 -6.75 -27.47 -8.84
CA LEU A 241 -6.98 -26.07 -9.21
C LEU A 241 -8.02 -25.43 -8.27
N ASN A 242 -7.60 -25.15 -7.04
CA ASN A 242 -8.43 -24.47 -6.05
C ASN A 242 -7.73 -23.18 -5.57
N SER A 243 -8.33 -22.02 -5.82
CA SER A 243 -7.76 -20.72 -5.43
C SER A 243 -7.50 -20.60 -3.92
N PHE A 244 -8.29 -21.28 -3.08
CA PHE A 244 -8.09 -21.33 -1.63
C PHE A 244 -6.71 -21.92 -1.27
N SER A 245 -6.34 -23.05 -1.89
CA SER A 245 -5.08 -23.75 -1.63
C SER A 245 -3.87 -22.89 -1.99
N TYR A 246 -3.95 -22.17 -3.12
CA TYR A 246 -2.88 -21.29 -3.59
C TYR A 246 -2.69 -20.07 -2.68
N ASN A 247 -3.80 -19.47 -2.24
CA ASN A 247 -3.76 -18.35 -1.30
C ASN A 247 -3.25 -18.78 0.08
N THR A 248 -3.66 -19.95 0.56
CA THR A 248 -3.18 -20.50 1.83
C THR A 248 -1.67 -20.79 1.78
N LEU A 249 -1.18 -21.37 0.67
CA LEU A 249 0.25 -21.61 0.47
C LEU A 249 1.07 -20.32 0.47
N LEU A 250 0.54 -19.25 -0.12
CA LEU A 250 1.14 -17.92 -0.04
C LEU A 250 1.33 -17.49 1.42
N PHE A 251 0.27 -17.59 2.24
CA PHE A 251 0.34 -17.18 3.64
C PHE A 251 1.29 -18.07 4.45
N ILE A 252 1.34 -19.37 4.16
CA ILE A 252 2.31 -20.29 4.76
C ILE A 252 3.75 -19.89 4.42
N SER A 253 4.03 -19.23 3.29
CA SER A 253 5.38 -18.79 2.92
C SER A 253 5.84 -17.48 3.62
N ILE A 254 4.92 -16.70 4.22
CA ILE A 254 5.24 -15.42 4.88
C ILE A 254 6.23 -15.51 6.05
N PRO A 255 6.21 -16.54 6.94
CA PRO A 255 7.20 -16.65 8.02
C PRO A 255 8.63 -16.66 7.48
N ALA A 256 8.86 -17.29 6.33
CA ALA A 256 10.16 -17.29 5.67
C ALA A 256 10.58 -15.89 5.18
N VAL A 257 9.63 -15.09 4.67
CA VAL A 257 9.86 -13.68 4.31
C VAL A 257 10.25 -12.84 5.53
N VAL A 258 9.56 -13.06 6.66
CA VAL A 258 9.85 -12.36 7.92
C VAL A 258 11.20 -12.80 8.50
N LEU A 259 11.56 -14.07 8.40
CA LEU A 259 12.89 -14.57 8.78
C LEU A 259 13.99 -13.88 7.97
N GLY A 260 13.76 -13.68 6.67
CA GLY A 260 14.62 -12.87 5.79
C GLY A 260 14.56 -11.36 6.04
N ARG A 261 13.91 -10.90 7.12
CA ARG A 261 13.68 -9.49 7.48
C ARG A 261 13.06 -8.65 6.35
N MET A 262 12.34 -9.31 5.44
CA MET A 262 11.82 -8.75 4.20
C MET A 262 12.89 -8.07 3.32
N ALA A 263 14.18 -8.41 3.52
CA ALA A 263 15.33 -7.73 2.95
C ALA A 263 16.40 -8.69 2.37
N SER A 264 16.39 -9.96 2.75
CA SER A 264 17.32 -10.97 2.22
C SER A 264 16.59 -12.11 1.52
N ILE A 265 16.71 -12.16 0.19
CA ILE A 265 16.16 -13.24 -0.64
C ILE A 265 16.78 -14.61 -0.28
N PRO A 266 18.12 -14.76 -0.11
CA PRO A 266 18.70 -16.04 0.26
C PRO A 266 18.22 -16.57 1.61
N ILE A 267 18.08 -15.69 2.61
CA ILE A 267 17.58 -16.08 3.94
C ILE A 267 16.09 -16.44 3.85
N ALA A 268 15.30 -15.73 3.05
CA ALA A 268 13.91 -16.08 2.82
C ALA A 268 13.76 -17.45 2.13
N MET A 269 14.63 -17.77 1.18
CA MET A 269 14.64 -19.06 0.51
C MET A 269 15.02 -20.20 1.45
N LEU A 270 16.09 -20.04 2.24
CA LEU A 270 16.48 -20.96 3.30
C LEU A 270 15.34 -21.12 4.33
N GLY A 271 14.71 -20.01 4.72
CA GLY A 271 13.56 -20.01 5.63
C GLY A 271 12.38 -20.83 5.11
N GLY A 272 12.11 -20.78 3.80
CA GLY A 272 11.03 -21.56 3.18
C GLY A 272 11.32 -23.07 3.23
N LEU A 273 12.57 -23.47 2.93
CA LEU A 273 13.02 -24.86 3.03
C LEU A 273 12.92 -25.37 4.48
N LEU A 274 13.46 -24.60 5.43
CA LEU A 274 13.41 -24.94 6.85
C LEU A 274 11.97 -25.01 7.39
N LEU A 275 11.08 -24.14 6.91
CA LEU A 275 9.68 -24.14 7.30
C LEU A 275 8.96 -25.41 6.83
N GLY A 276 9.23 -25.87 5.60
CA GLY A 276 8.68 -27.12 5.08
C GLY A 276 9.17 -28.35 5.87
N VAL A 277 10.45 -28.36 6.24
CA VAL A 277 11.04 -29.38 7.12
C VAL A 277 10.39 -29.35 8.51
N ALA A 278 10.28 -28.18 9.12
CA ALA A 278 9.66 -28.03 10.44
C ALA A 278 8.20 -28.51 10.43
N GLN A 279 7.42 -28.15 9.40
CA GLN A 279 6.03 -28.58 9.27
C GLN A 279 5.90 -30.10 9.15
N ASN A 280 6.77 -30.76 8.39
CA ASN A 280 6.74 -32.22 8.23
C ASN A 280 7.28 -32.97 9.46
N LEU A 281 8.27 -32.43 10.17
CA LEU A 281 8.74 -33.00 11.43
C LEU A 281 7.67 -32.91 12.52
N VAL A 282 6.96 -31.78 12.62
CA VAL A 282 5.83 -31.65 13.54
C VAL A 282 4.72 -32.63 13.18
N ASP A 283 4.45 -32.82 11.88
CA ASP A 283 3.48 -33.80 11.39
C ASP A 283 3.84 -35.23 11.82
N GLY A 284 5.10 -35.63 11.66
CA GLY A 284 5.53 -37.00 11.99
C GLY A 284 5.68 -37.29 13.48
N TYR A 285 5.98 -36.29 14.32
CA TYR A 285 6.33 -36.53 15.74
C TYR A 285 5.33 -36.00 16.77
N VAL A 286 4.50 -35.02 16.42
CA VAL A 286 3.68 -34.28 17.40
C VAL A 286 2.18 -34.47 17.17
N SER A 287 1.76 -34.73 15.93
CA SER A 287 0.34 -34.80 15.54
C SER A 287 -0.46 -35.84 16.33
N ASP A 288 0.12 -37.02 16.61
CA ASP A 288 -0.55 -38.09 17.37
C ASP A 288 -0.66 -37.81 18.88
N TYR A 289 0.16 -36.90 19.43
CA TYR A 289 0.17 -36.57 20.86
C TYR A 289 -0.83 -35.48 21.25
N LEU A 290 -1.13 -34.58 20.32
CA LEU A 290 -2.10 -33.52 20.51
C LEU A 290 -3.36 -33.92 19.73
N ASP A 291 -4.45 -34.28 20.41
CA ASP A 291 -5.77 -34.58 19.83
C ASP A 291 -6.44 -33.32 19.22
N ILE A 292 -5.69 -32.60 18.38
CA ILE A 292 -6.01 -31.33 17.74
C ILE A 292 -5.57 -31.42 16.28
N THR A 293 -6.51 -31.83 15.43
CA THR A 293 -6.31 -32.08 13.99
C THR A 293 -5.68 -30.93 13.22
N GLY A 294 -5.88 -29.68 13.65
CA GLY A 294 -5.34 -28.50 12.97
C GLY A 294 -4.04 -27.93 13.56
N PHE A 295 -3.38 -28.62 14.50
CA PHE A 295 -2.08 -28.16 15.03
C PHE A 295 -1.03 -28.02 13.93
N ARG A 296 -0.91 -29.03 13.05
CA ARG A 296 0.02 -29.02 11.90
C ARG A 296 -0.17 -27.80 11.00
N THR A 297 -1.41 -27.45 10.67
CA THR A 297 -1.72 -26.32 9.78
C THR A 297 -1.58 -24.97 10.47
N ALA A 298 -1.50 -24.92 11.80
CA ALA A 298 -1.22 -23.72 12.58
C ALA A 298 0.28 -23.41 12.71
N VAL A 299 1.18 -24.42 12.58
CA VAL A 299 2.63 -24.26 12.80
C VAL A 299 3.24 -23.05 12.07
N PRO A 300 3.02 -22.85 10.75
CA PRO A 300 3.63 -21.72 10.05
C PRO A 300 3.19 -20.38 10.63
N PHE A 301 1.93 -20.28 11.07
CA PHE A 301 1.37 -19.06 11.60
C PHE A 301 1.79 -18.79 13.05
N ILE A 302 2.02 -19.84 13.84
CA ILE A 302 2.66 -19.72 15.16
C ILE A 302 4.08 -19.16 14.97
N ILE A 303 4.85 -19.75 14.05
CA ILE A 303 6.21 -19.28 13.72
C ILE A 303 6.17 -17.82 13.24
N LEU A 304 5.24 -17.47 12.33
CA LEU A 304 5.06 -16.09 11.86
C LEU A 304 4.83 -15.12 13.02
N PHE A 305 3.90 -15.46 13.92
CA PHE A 305 3.56 -14.61 15.06
C PHE A 305 4.76 -14.42 15.98
N VAL A 306 5.49 -15.49 16.31
CA VAL A 306 6.71 -15.45 17.12
C VAL A 306 7.79 -14.61 16.46
N LEU A 307 8.08 -14.84 15.16
CA LEU A 307 9.08 -14.07 14.43
C LEU A 307 8.76 -12.58 14.38
N LEU A 308 7.48 -12.21 14.23
CA LEU A 308 7.06 -10.80 14.24
C LEU A 308 7.27 -10.14 15.60
N ILE A 309 7.10 -10.86 16.71
CA ILE A 309 7.36 -10.31 18.06
C ILE A 309 8.84 -9.96 18.23
N PHE A 310 9.75 -10.81 17.73
CA PHE A 310 11.19 -10.60 17.87
C PHE A 310 11.79 -9.66 16.82
N PHE A 311 11.37 -9.77 15.55
CA PHE A 311 11.97 -9.05 14.43
C PHE A 311 11.12 -7.90 13.88
N GLY A 312 9.84 -7.80 14.26
CA GLY A 312 8.90 -6.81 13.73
C GLY A 312 9.07 -5.40 14.29
N ALA A 313 9.96 -5.20 15.28
CA ALA A 313 10.20 -3.91 15.94
C ALA A 313 11.09 -2.93 15.13
N GLU A 314 11.78 -3.39 14.07
CA GLU A 314 12.79 -2.57 13.39
C GLU A 314 12.29 -2.01 12.05
N ARG A 315 11.66 -0.82 12.11
CA ARG A 315 11.72 0.26 11.10
C ARG A 315 11.06 1.57 11.61
N GLY A 316 11.19 1.87 12.90
CA GLY A 316 10.59 3.04 13.55
C GLY A 316 11.47 4.29 13.64
N ARG A 317 12.61 4.35 12.92
CA ARG A 317 13.46 5.56 12.85
C ARG A 317 13.47 6.10 11.42
N SER A 318 12.37 6.72 11.03
CA SER A 318 12.34 7.66 9.91
C SER A 318 11.36 8.77 10.27
N ALA A 319 11.84 9.74 11.05
CA ALA A 319 11.20 11.04 11.09
C ALA A 319 11.22 11.60 9.66
N GLY A 320 10.07 12.07 9.15
CA GLY A 320 10.00 12.88 7.94
C GLY A 320 9.70 12.19 6.59
N THR A 321 9.41 10.89 6.50
CA THR A 321 9.18 10.22 5.19
C THR A 321 7.81 9.55 5.00
N THR A 322 6.97 9.47 6.04
CA THR A 322 5.60 9.00 5.86
C THR A 322 4.78 10.11 5.25
N LEU A 323 4.40 9.96 3.97
CA LEU A 323 3.38 10.78 3.32
C LEU A 323 2.16 10.84 4.25
N GLU A 324 1.93 12.03 4.81
CA GLU A 324 0.82 12.32 5.70
C GLU A 324 -0.49 11.92 5.01
N GLU A 325 -1.31 11.10 5.66
CA GLU A 325 -2.55 10.62 5.04
C GLU A 325 -3.49 11.82 4.90
N LYS A 326 -3.85 12.18 3.66
CA LYS A 326 -4.68 13.36 3.38
C LYS A 326 -5.91 13.37 4.31
N PRO A 327 -6.16 14.46 5.06
CA PRO A 327 -7.36 14.57 5.88
C PRO A 327 -8.58 14.36 4.98
N PRO A 328 -9.62 13.67 5.47
CA PRO A 328 -10.83 13.42 4.70
C PRO A 328 -11.34 14.74 4.13
N ALA A 329 -11.68 14.75 2.84
CA ALA A 329 -12.25 15.93 2.21
C ALA A 329 -13.64 16.12 2.79
N TYR A 330 -13.76 16.96 3.82
CA TYR A 330 -15.06 17.43 4.27
C TYR A 330 -15.64 18.25 3.12
N ASP A 331 -16.50 17.62 2.33
CA ASP A 331 -17.33 18.34 1.38
C ASP A 331 -18.32 19.18 2.19
N LEU A 332 -17.90 20.43 2.43
CA LEU A 332 -18.69 21.53 3.01
C LEU A 332 -19.71 22.10 2.01
N SER A 333 -19.69 21.66 0.74
CA SER A 333 -20.48 22.25 -0.35
C SER A 333 -21.84 21.58 -0.58
N THR A 334 -22.11 20.41 0.01
CA THR A 334 -23.43 19.79 -0.06
C THR A 334 -24.19 19.91 1.25
N ASP A 335 -25.40 20.47 1.15
CA ASP A 335 -26.36 20.64 2.24
C ASP A 335 -26.52 19.32 3.04
N PRO A 336 -26.26 19.33 4.37
CA PRO A 336 -26.42 18.16 5.25
C PRO A 336 -27.79 17.49 5.13
N TRP A 337 -28.84 18.26 4.83
CA TRP A 337 -30.20 17.75 4.67
C TRP A 337 -30.31 16.80 3.47
N ARG A 338 -29.74 17.15 2.32
CA ARG A 338 -29.77 16.31 1.11
C ARG A 338 -29.08 14.96 1.33
N ARG A 339 -28.00 14.93 2.12
CA ARG A 339 -27.31 13.68 2.46
C ARG A 339 -28.15 12.80 3.36
N ARG A 340 -28.79 13.36 4.39
CA ARG A 340 -29.68 12.62 5.30
C ARG A 340 -30.94 12.12 4.58
N ALA A 341 -31.46 12.90 3.63
CA ALA A 341 -32.63 12.53 2.83
C ALA A 341 -32.40 11.26 2.01
N VAL A 342 -31.22 11.09 1.38
CA VAL A 342 -30.91 9.86 0.63
C VAL A 342 -30.97 8.62 1.54
N TRP A 343 -30.39 8.70 2.73
CA TRP A 343 -30.43 7.58 3.68
C TRP A 343 -31.84 7.34 4.23
N ALA A 344 -32.61 8.38 4.51
CA ALA A 344 -34.00 8.24 4.91
C ALA A 344 -34.83 7.53 3.82
N VAL A 345 -34.65 7.90 2.55
CA VAL A 345 -35.31 7.22 1.42
C VAL A 345 -34.88 5.76 1.32
N LEU A 346 -33.59 5.45 1.44
CA LEU A 346 -33.10 4.07 1.42
C LEU A 346 -33.65 3.23 2.58
N THR A 347 -33.72 3.79 3.78
CA THR A 347 -34.30 3.11 4.94
C THR A 347 -35.80 2.88 4.76
N VAL A 348 -36.54 3.87 4.27
CA VAL A 348 -37.97 3.71 3.96
C VAL A 348 -38.18 2.69 2.86
N ALA A 349 -37.35 2.67 1.82
CA ALA A 349 -37.41 1.68 0.76
C ALA A 349 -37.12 0.27 1.27
N LEU A 350 -36.12 0.11 2.14
CA LEU A 350 -35.82 -1.17 2.79
C LEU A 350 -37.00 -1.66 3.63
N LEU A 351 -37.59 -0.79 4.46
CA LEU A 351 -38.75 -1.10 5.29
C LEU A 351 -39.99 -1.42 4.47
N GLY A 352 -40.22 -0.69 3.37
CA GLY A 352 -41.33 -0.96 2.46
C GLY A 352 -41.15 -2.30 1.74
N PHE A 353 -39.94 -2.59 1.26
CA PHE A 353 -39.64 -3.88 0.65
C PHE A 353 -39.78 -5.03 1.66
N THR A 354 -39.33 -4.89 2.90
CA THR A 354 -39.46 -5.95 3.90
C THR A 354 -40.90 -6.18 4.35
N ALA A 355 -41.71 -5.13 4.42
CA ALA A 355 -43.11 -5.23 4.83
C ALA A 355 -44.02 -5.81 3.73
N TRP A 356 -43.81 -5.41 2.47
CA TRP A 356 -44.74 -5.73 1.38
C TRP A 356 -44.14 -6.53 0.22
N GLY A 357 -42.83 -6.42 -0.03
CA GLY A 357 -42.18 -7.01 -1.20
C GLY A 357 -41.39 -8.30 -0.95
N ALA A 358 -40.93 -8.53 0.28
CA ALA A 358 -40.07 -9.65 0.63
C ALA A 358 -40.87 -10.86 1.14
N ASP A 359 -40.59 -12.02 0.55
CA ASP A 359 -40.90 -13.31 1.15
C ASP A 359 -39.91 -13.63 2.29
N ASP A 360 -40.11 -14.77 2.96
CA ASP A 360 -39.30 -15.18 4.10
C ASP A 360 -37.82 -15.41 3.73
N TYR A 361 -37.54 -15.81 2.49
CA TYR A 361 -36.18 -16.02 1.99
C TYR A 361 -35.45 -14.67 1.85
N TRP A 362 -36.02 -13.71 1.14
CA TRP A 362 -35.44 -12.37 0.99
C TRP A 362 -35.34 -11.62 2.31
N ALA A 363 -36.34 -11.75 3.18
CA ALA A 363 -36.28 -11.19 4.53
C ALA A 363 -35.14 -11.83 5.36
N GLY A 364 -34.92 -13.14 5.23
CA GLY A 364 -33.79 -13.85 5.83
C GLY A 364 -32.43 -13.32 5.34
N LEU A 365 -32.26 -13.18 4.02
CA LEU A 365 -31.05 -12.61 3.41
C LEU A 365 -30.79 -11.18 3.87
N LEU A 366 -31.82 -10.34 3.94
CA LEU A 366 -31.70 -8.96 4.43
C LEU A 366 -31.27 -8.93 5.90
N ALA A 367 -31.83 -9.79 6.75
CA ALA A 367 -31.43 -9.89 8.15
C ALA A 367 -29.95 -10.32 8.28
N GLN A 368 -29.50 -11.28 7.46
CA GLN A 368 -28.11 -11.72 7.41
C GLN A 368 -27.18 -10.60 6.88
N GLY A 369 -27.60 -9.83 5.88
CA GLY A 369 -26.87 -8.67 5.36
C GLY A 369 -26.73 -7.54 6.39
N LEU A 370 -27.76 -7.29 7.20
CA LEU A 370 -27.70 -6.34 8.32
C LEU A 370 -26.81 -6.86 9.46
N ALA A 371 -26.85 -8.15 9.79
CA ALA A 371 -25.93 -8.73 10.78
C ALA A 371 -24.47 -8.63 10.30
N THR A 372 -24.23 -8.90 9.01
CA THR A 372 -22.93 -8.72 8.37
C THR A 372 -22.51 -7.25 8.37
N SER A 373 -23.44 -6.31 8.20
CA SER A 373 -23.17 -4.86 8.30
C SER A 373 -22.57 -4.48 9.66
N ILE A 374 -23.06 -5.08 10.74
CA ILE A 374 -22.50 -4.88 12.09
C ILE A 374 -21.06 -5.40 12.17
N VAL A 375 -20.79 -6.57 11.60
CA VAL A 375 -19.41 -7.09 11.48
C VAL A 375 -18.53 -6.11 10.71
N LEU A 376 -19.00 -5.57 9.58
CA LEU A 376 -18.21 -4.66 8.76
C LEU A 376 -17.99 -3.27 9.39
N LEU A 377 -18.84 -2.86 10.34
CA LEU A 377 -18.59 -1.66 11.15
C LEU A 377 -17.32 -1.78 12.00
N SER A 378 -16.88 -2.99 12.35
CA SER A 378 -15.59 -3.22 13.02
C SER A 378 -14.40 -2.71 12.18
N PHE A 379 -14.40 -2.94 10.85
CA PHE A 379 -13.39 -2.41 9.93
C PHE A 379 -13.41 -0.88 9.84
N THR A 380 -14.59 -0.27 9.97
CA THR A 380 -14.72 1.19 10.04
C THR A 380 -14.02 1.75 11.28
N VAL A 381 -13.98 0.99 12.38
CA VAL A 381 -13.24 1.40 13.59
C VAL A 381 -11.75 1.15 13.42
N VAL A 382 -11.32 -0.08 13.14
CA VAL A 382 -9.87 -0.41 13.12
C VAL A 382 -9.11 0.23 11.97
N THR A 383 -9.63 0.11 10.75
CA THR A 383 -9.01 0.64 9.55
C THR A 383 -9.48 2.07 9.28
N GLY A 384 -10.77 2.32 9.48
CA GLY A 384 -11.40 3.61 9.19
C GLY A 384 -11.08 4.71 10.20
N ILE A 385 -11.01 4.44 11.51
CA ILE A 385 -10.63 5.44 12.53
C ILE A 385 -9.16 5.25 12.94
N GLY A 386 -8.74 4.02 13.21
CA GLY A 386 -7.38 3.73 13.68
C GLY A 386 -6.28 3.73 12.62
N GLY A 387 -6.61 3.69 11.33
CA GLY A 387 -5.63 3.62 10.25
C GLY A 387 -4.82 2.32 10.20
N MET A 388 -5.27 1.28 10.92
CA MET A 388 -4.59 0.00 11.02
C MET A 388 -5.32 -1.05 10.19
N VAL A 389 -4.59 -1.86 9.44
CA VAL A 389 -5.17 -3.00 8.73
C VAL A 389 -5.15 -4.21 9.64
N SER A 390 -6.32 -4.68 10.06
CA SER A 390 -6.48 -5.92 10.84
C SER A 390 -7.11 -7.01 9.98
N LEU A 391 -6.46 -8.18 9.95
CA LEU A 391 -6.87 -9.35 9.19
C LEU A 391 -7.48 -10.45 10.10
N ALA A 392 -7.81 -10.11 11.35
CA ALA A 392 -8.33 -11.04 12.36
C ALA A 392 -9.85 -10.99 12.60
N GLN A 393 -10.61 -10.16 11.86
CA GLN A 393 -12.04 -9.95 12.16
C GLN A 393 -12.86 -11.24 12.13
N ALA A 394 -12.60 -12.16 11.19
CA ALA A 394 -13.28 -13.46 11.13
C ALA A 394 -13.07 -14.28 12.41
N ALA A 395 -11.87 -14.23 13.01
CA ALA A 395 -11.60 -14.92 14.26
C ALA A 395 -12.36 -14.29 15.45
N PHE A 396 -12.55 -12.97 15.48
CA PHE A 396 -13.37 -12.29 16.51
C PHE A 396 -14.86 -12.58 16.35
N VAL A 397 -15.34 -12.70 15.10
CA VAL A 397 -16.70 -13.15 14.81
C VAL A 397 -16.92 -14.57 15.36
N LEU A 398 -16.01 -15.51 15.06
CA LEU A 398 -16.11 -16.89 15.55
C LEU A 398 -16.04 -16.98 17.07
N SER A 399 -15.12 -16.26 17.71
CA SER A 399 -15.01 -16.31 19.16
C SER A 399 -16.27 -15.80 19.85
N GLY A 400 -16.87 -14.72 19.36
CA GLY A 400 -18.16 -14.24 19.84
C GLY A 400 -19.29 -15.26 19.62
N ALA A 401 -19.40 -15.78 18.40
CA ALA A 401 -20.44 -16.74 18.02
C ALA A 401 -20.36 -18.06 18.80
N PHE A 402 -19.16 -18.64 18.97
CA PHE A 402 -18.98 -19.86 19.76
C PHE A 402 -19.25 -19.63 21.24
N THR A 403 -18.81 -18.50 21.80
CA THR A 403 -19.13 -18.17 23.20
C THR A 403 -20.64 -18.13 23.41
N ALA A 404 -21.38 -17.44 22.53
CA ALA A 404 -22.83 -17.38 22.61
C ALA A 404 -23.48 -18.75 22.41
N GLY A 405 -23.01 -19.54 21.44
CA GLY A 405 -23.51 -20.90 21.19
C GLY A 405 -23.32 -21.84 22.37
N ILE A 406 -22.17 -21.80 23.03
CA ILE A 406 -21.90 -22.56 24.27
C ILE A 406 -22.85 -22.11 25.37
N MET A 407 -23.01 -20.81 25.60
CA MET A 407 -23.90 -20.32 26.66
C MET A 407 -25.37 -20.66 26.40
N LEU A 408 -25.84 -20.55 25.15
CA LEU A 408 -27.20 -20.94 24.77
C LEU A 408 -27.44 -22.45 24.94
N SER A 409 -26.41 -23.28 24.72
CA SER A 409 -26.51 -24.72 24.99
C SER A 409 -26.65 -25.08 26.48
N HIS A 410 -26.31 -24.13 27.36
CA HIS A 410 -26.48 -24.21 28.81
C HIS A 410 -27.70 -23.39 29.29
N ASP A 411 -28.70 -23.20 28.42
CA ASP A 411 -29.96 -22.50 28.72
C ASP A 411 -29.80 -21.03 29.18
N VAL A 412 -28.64 -20.42 28.95
CA VAL A 412 -28.44 -18.99 29.24
C VAL A 412 -29.25 -18.16 28.25
N PRO A 413 -30.00 -17.12 28.69
CA PRO A 413 -30.74 -16.28 27.77
C PRO A 413 -29.85 -15.56 26.74
N PHE A 414 -30.43 -15.25 25.59
CA PHE A 414 -29.70 -14.68 24.44
C PHE A 414 -28.96 -13.38 24.74
N LEU A 415 -29.54 -12.47 25.54
CA LEU A 415 -28.92 -11.15 25.78
C LEU A 415 -27.62 -11.26 26.61
N PRO A 416 -27.57 -11.99 27.74
CA PRO A 416 -26.31 -12.32 28.41
C PRO A 416 -25.31 -13.05 27.51
N ALA A 417 -25.76 -14.00 26.68
CA ALA A 417 -24.90 -14.72 25.75
C ALA A 417 -24.27 -13.78 24.69
N LEU A 418 -25.05 -12.82 24.17
CA LEU A 418 -24.59 -11.77 23.26
C LEU A 418 -23.53 -10.86 23.90
N LEU A 419 -23.77 -10.42 25.13
CA LEU A 419 -22.81 -9.58 25.86
C LEU A 419 -21.53 -10.34 26.20
N ALA A 420 -21.64 -11.60 26.66
CA ALA A 420 -20.49 -12.44 26.94
C ALA A 420 -19.65 -12.70 25.69
N GLY A 421 -20.28 -13.04 24.55
CA GLY A 421 -19.58 -13.20 23.28
C GLY A 421 -18.85 -11.92 22.83
N THR A 422 -19.49 -10.76 23.03
CA THR A 422 -18.88 -9.45 22.77
C THR A 422 -17.65 -9.21 23.66
N VAL A 423 -17.74 -9.50 24.95
CA VAL A 423 -16.65 -9.33 25.91
C VAL A 423 -15.50 -10.29 25.63
N VAL A 424 -15.77 -11.56 25.36
CA VAL A 424 -14.74 -12.55 25.00
C VAL A 424 -14.00 -12.14 23.73
N ALA A 425 -14.73 -11.69 22.70
CA ALA A 425 -14.10 -11.18 21.48
C ALA A 425 -13.23 -9.95 21.75
N ALA A 426 -13.68 -9.01 22.59
CA ALA A 426 -12.89 -7.84 23.02
C ALA A 426 -11.63 -8.23 23.82
N LEU A 427 -11.71 -9.24 24.70
CA LEU A 427 -10.57 -9.76 25.46
C LEU A 427 -9.55 -10.46 24.56
N ILE A 428 -10.01 -11.29 23.61
CA ILE A 428 -9.13 -11.88 22.60
C ILE A 428 -8.48 -10.75 21.80
N GLY A 429 -9.25 -9.75 21.37
CA GLY A 429 -8.75 -8.53 20.74
C GLY A 429 -7.65 -7.83 21.55
N LEU A 430 -7.80 -7.73 22.87
CA LEU A 430 -6.79 -7.16 23.76
C LEU A 430 -5.50 -8.00 23.75
N ILE A 431 -5.63 -9.33 23.85
CA ILE A 431 -4.49 -10.26 23.80
C ILE A 431 -3.76 -10.13 22.46
N VAL A 432 -4.50 -10.05 21.35
CA VAL A 432 -3.93 -9.82 20.01
C VAL A 432 -3.17 -8.50 19.97
N ALA A 433 -3.75 -7.45 20.53
CA ALA A 433 -3.24 -6.10 20.42
C ALA A 433 -1.97 -5.87 21.26
N LEU A 434 -1.76 -6.62 22.34
CA LEU A 434 -0.65 -6.43 23.28
C LEU A 434 0.75 -6.60 22.64
N PRO A 435 1.08 -7.73 21.97
CA PRO A 435 2.36 -7.87 21.27
C PRO A 435 2.51 -6.87 20.13
N THR A 436 1.38 -6.44 19.55
CA THR A 436 1.36 -5.55 18.40
C THR A 436 1.64 -4.09 18.74
N ARG A 437 1.72 -3.70 20.03
CA ARG A 437 2.09 -2.34 20.46
C ARG A 437 3.43 -1.88 19.90
N ARG A 438 4.35 -2.82 19.64
CA ARG A 438 5.70 -2.56 19.09
C ARG A 438 5.74 -2.63 17.57
N LEU A 439 4.64 -3.03 16.91
CA LEU A 439 4.58 -3.30 15.48
C LEU A 439 4.01 -2.12 14.70
N GLY A 440 4.69 -1.75 13.62
CA GLY A 440 4.20 -0.79 12.62
C GLY A 440 3.25 -1.42 11.60
N GLY A 441 2.77 -0.63 10.62
CA GLY A 441 1.68 -0.97 9.70
C GLY A 441 1.67 -2.41 9.13
N LEU A 442 2.72 -2.85 8.44
CA LEU A 442 2.75 -4.20 7.82
C LEU A 442 2.95 -5.35 8.82
N PRO A 443 3.94 -5.30 9.73
CA PRO A 443 4.07 -6.30 10.78
C PRO A 443 2.80 -6.49 11.62
N LEU A 444 2.05 -5.42 11.89
CA LEU A 444 0.75 -5.49 12.56
C LEU A 444 -0.26 -6.30 11.74
N ALA A 445 -0.45 -5.97 10.46
CA ALA A 445 -1.39 -6.71 9.59
C ALA A 445 -1.04 -8.21 9.50
N LEU A 446 0.25 -8.53 9.33
CA LEU A 446 0.73 -9.91 9.28
C LEU A 446 0.58 -10.65 10.62
N SER A 447 0.74 -9.96 11.74
CA SER A 447 0.53 -10.54 13.07
C SER A 447 -0.93 -10.87 13.31
N THR A 448 -1.85 -9.98 12.91
CA THR A 448 -3.29 -10.25 13.00
C THR A 448 -3.71 -11.41 12.08
N LEU A 449 -3.14 -11.52 10.88
CA LEU A 449 -3.36 -12.65 9.98
C LEU A 449 -2.87 -13.97 10.58
N ALA A 450 -1.64 -13.96 11.13
CA ALA A 450 -1.05 -15.12 11.78
C ALA A 450 -1.96 -15.63 12.89
N LEU A 451 -2.41 -14.72 13.77
CA LEU A 451 -3.28 -15.10 14.87
C LEU A 451 -4.68 -15.52 14.40
N ALA A 452 -5.20 -14.96 13.32
CA ALA A 452 -6.46 -15.39 12.73
C ALA A 452 -6.40 -16.85 12.26
N TYR A 453 -5.31 -17.23 11.59
CA TYR A 453 -5.05 -18.61 11.19
C TYR A 453 -4.77 -19.54 12.37
N VAL A 454 -4.06 -19.08 13.41
CA VAL A 454 -3.91 -19.84 14.66
C VAL A 454 -5.28 -20.05 15.31
N GLY A 455 -6.14 -19.03 15.34
CA GLY A 455 -7.51 -19.16 15.83
C GLY A 455 -8.30 -20.21 15.05
N GLN A 456 -8.35 -20.09 13.73
CA GLN A 456 -9.10 -21.00 12.84
C GLN A 456 -8.59 -22.44 12.87
N ASN A 457 -7.27 -22.63 12.80
CA ASN A 457 -6.67 -23.95 12.66
C ASN A 457 -6.41 -24.62 14.01
N LEU A 458 -6.24 -23.86 15.09
CA LEU A 458 -5.94 -24.44 16.41
C LEU A 458 -7.12 -24.26 17.38
N LEU A 459 -7.41 -23.01 17.76
CA LEU A 459 -8.36 -22.71 18.84
C LEU A 459 -9.76 -23.23 18.54
N PHE A 460 -10.25 -22.97 17.32
CA PHE A 460 -11.61 -23.32 16.90
C PHE A 460 -11.74 -24.76 16.36
N GLN A 461 -10.64 -25.53 16.36
CA GLN A 461 -10.69 -26.97 16.10
C GLN A 461 -10.86 -27.80 17.38
N ILE A 462 -10.63 -27.19 18.55
CA ILE A 462 -10.83 -27.86 19.85
C ILE A 462 -12.32 -28.21 20.00
N ARG A 463 -12.61 -29.50 20.16
CA ARG A 463 -13.99 -30.03 20.20
C ARG A 463 -14.85 -29.39 21.30
N SER A 464 -14.27 -29.08 22.47
CA SER A 464 -14.98 -28.39 23.56
C SER A 464 -15.42 -26.96 23.20
N ILE A 465 -14.77 -26.33 22.23
CA ILE A 465 -15.07 -24.96 21.79
C ILE A 465 -16.02 -24.98 20.59
N SER A 466 -15.75 -25.80 19.57
CA SER A 466 -16.52 -25.78 18.32
C SER A 466 -17.65 -26.79 18.23
N ASN A 467 -17.68 -27.78 19.13
CA ASN A 467 -18.53 -28.97 19.01
C ASN A 467 -18.31 -29.74 17.69
N GLY A 468 -17.09 -29.68 17.13
CA GLY A 468 -16.73 -30.31 15.87
C GLY A 468 -17.54 -29.76 14.68
N SER A 469 -17.89 -30.64 13.74
CA SER A 469 -18.72 -30.29 12.57
C SER A 469 -20.20 -30.06 12.90
N SER A 470 -20.65 -30.55 14.06
CA SER A 470 -22.02 -30.35 14.56
C SER A 470 -22.27 -28.90 14.97
N GLY A 471 -21.23 -28.16 15.36
CA GLY A 471 -21.37 -26.75 15.72
C GLY A 471 -22.30 -26.51 16.92
N TRP A 472 -22.61 -25.24 17.17
CA TRP A 472 -23.54 -24.82 18.21
C TRP A 472 -24.78 -24.21 17.61
N ALA A 473 -25.96 -24.60 18.11
CA ALA A 473 -27.22 -23.95 17.76
C ALA A 473 -27.24 -22.54 18.38
N VAL A 474 -27.52 -21.54 17.57
CA VAL A 474 -27.67 -20.14 18.01
C VAL A 474 -29.06 -19.71 17.58
N THR A 475 -30.04 -19.94 18.45
CA THR A 475 -31.44 -19.66 18.13
C THR A 475 -31.73 -18.16 18.19
N PRO A 476 -32.56 -17.62 17.27
CA PRO A 476 -33.03 -16.24 17.35
C PRO A 476 -33.78 -15.94 18.66
N PRO A 477 -33.54 -14.77 19.30
CA PRO A 477 -34.19 -14.43 20.56
C PRO A 477 -35.69 -14.19 20.40
N LYS A 478 -36.46 -14.58 21.41
CA LYS A 478 -37.87 -14.15 21.58
C LYS A 478 -37.91 -13.03 22.62
N LEU A 479 -38.13 -11.79 22.18
CA LEU A 479 -38.15 -10.61 23.04
C LEU A 479 -39.59 -10.16 23.28
N GLY A 480 -40.25 -10.75 24.29
CA GLY A 480 -41.63 -10.42 24.63
C GLY A 480 -42.59 -10.60 23.43
N PRO A 481 -43.28 -9.55 22.96
CA PRO A 481 -44.19 -9.64 21.81
C PRO A 481 -43.50 -9.74 20.44
N ILE A 482 -42.18 -9.52 20.37
CA ILE A 482 -41.40 -9.58 19.11
C ILE A 482 -40.72 -10.95 19.00
N ASP A 483 -41.23 -11.78 18.09
CA ASP A 483 -40.62 -13.08 17.78
C ASP A 483 -39.65 -12.94 16.58
N THR A 484 -38.34 -12.91 16.85
CA THR A 484 -37.33 -12.81 15.79
C THR A 484 -37.08 -14.13 15.04
N THR A 485 -37.79 -15.21 15.41
CA THR A 485 -37.86 -16.40 14.53
C THR A 485 -38.54 -16.04 13.21
N ASN A 486 -39.48 -15.08 13.21
CA ASN A 486 -40.05 -14.52 11.99
C ASN A 486 -39.00 -13.64 11.26
N PRO A 487 -38.66 -13.93 9.99
CA PRO A 487 -37.63 -13.20 9.24
C PRO A 487 -37.88 -11.69 9.14
N ARG A 488 -39.14 -11.24 9.02
CA ARG A 488 -39.48 -9.82 8.89
C ARG A 488 -39.20 -9.05 10.17
N TRP A 489 -39.61 -9.61 11.32
CA TRP A 489 -39.29 -9.06 12.63
C TRP A 489 -37.79 -9.08 12.91
N ARG A 490 -37.08 -10.10 12.42
CA ARG A 490 -35.62 -10.18 12.49
C ARG A 490 -34.95 -9.03 11.74
N VAL A 491 -35.44 -8.64 10.56
CA VAL A 491 -34.92 -7.48 9.83
C VAL A 491 -35.06 -6.19 10.64
N LEU A 492 -36.24 -5.94 11.21
CA LEU A 492 -36.48 -4.75 12.05
C LEU A 492 -35.57 -4.73 13.27
N PHE A 493 -35.43 -5.87 13.95
CA PHE A 493 -34.52 -6.02 15.08
C PHE A 493 -33.07 -5.72 14.69
N MET A 494 -32.57 -6.30 13.59
CA MET A 494 -31.21 -6.04 13.10
C MET A 494 -31.02 -4.59 12.67
N LEU A 495 -32.02 -3.95 12.06
CA LEU A 495 -31.95 -2.55 11.65
C LEU A 495 -31.78 -1.61 12.85
N VAL A 496 -32.52 -1.85 13.94
CA VAL A 496 -32.38 -1.08 15.20
C VAL A 496 -30.97 -1.25 15.76
N LEU A 497 -30.42 -2.46 15.78
CA LEU A 497 -29.06 -2.72 16.25
C LEU A 497 -28.00 -2.08 15.35
N VAL A 498 -28.16 -2.10 14.03
CA VAL A 498 -27.29 -1.39 13.09
C VAL A 498 -27.31 0.12 13.39
N CYS A 499 -28.49 0.72 13.56
CA CYS A 499 -28.61 2.13 13.92
C CYS A 499 -27.91 2.47 15.24
N LEU A 500 -28.06 1.61 16.26
CA LEU A 500 -27.39 1.76 17.56
C LEU A 500 -25.86 1.71 17.41
N VAL A 501 -25.32 0.72 16.70
CA VAL A 501 -23.86 0.59 16.50
C VAL A 501 -23.32 1.74 15.66
N VAL A 502 -24.02 2.18 14.61
CA VAL A 502 -23.64 3.36 13.82
C VAL A 502 -23.61 4.62 14.70
N TRP A 503 -24.60 4.79 15.59
CA TRP A 503 -24.63 5.89 16.54
C TRP A 503 -23.45 5.81 17.53
N LEU A 504 -23.14 4.63 18.08
CA LEU A 504 -21.98 4.42 18.96
C LEU A 504 -20.65 4.74 18.25
N VAL A 505 -20.48 4.31 17.00
CA VAL A 505 -19.28 4.63 16.19
C VAL A 505 -19.19 6.13 15.93
N HIS A 506 -20.33 6.80 15.68
CA HIS A 506 -20.36 8.25 15.53
C HIS A 506 -20.00 8.98 16.83
N ALA A 507 -20.57 8.56 17.97
CA ALA A 507 -20.26 9.08 19.29
C ALA A 507 -18.78 8.90 19.64
N LEU A 508 -18.21 7.72 19.34
CA LEU A 508 -16.78 7.46 19.47
C LEU A 508 -15.96 8.44 18.65
N ARG A 509 -16.29 8.66 17.37
CA ARG A 509 -15.55 9.55 16.47
C ARG A 509 -15.55 11.01 16.94
N VAL A 510 -16.65 11.48 17.53
CA VAL A 510 -16.79 12.86 18.01
C VAL A 510 -16.20 13.04 19.42
N SER A 511 -16.02 11.96 20.19
CA SER A 511 -15.41 12.00 21.52
C SER A 511 -13.95 12.47 21.52
N SER A 512 -13.45 12.88 22.69
CA SER A 512 -12.02 13.22 22.89
C SER A 512 -11.10 12.06 22.52
N THR A 513 -11.45 10.83 22.94
CA THR A 513 -10.73 9.60 22.61
C THR A 513 -10.71 9.35 21.10
N GLY A 514 -11.83 9.54 20.40
CA GLY A 514 -11.89 9.39 18.94
C GLY A 514 -11.04 10.41 18.20
N ARG A 515 -11.04 11.68 18.65
CA ARG A 515 -10.14 12.70 18.10
C ARG A 515 -8.67 12.35 18.33
N ALA A 516 -8.32 11.80 19.49
CA ALA A 516 -6.98 11.30 19.78
C ALA A 516 -6.60 10.11 18.89
N MET A 517 -7.51 9.18 18.62
CA MET A 517 -7.29 8.08 17.67
C MET A 517 -7.06 8.61 16.24
N LEU A 518 -7.83 9.60 15.80
CA LEU A 518 -7.66 10.23 14.49
C LEU A 518 -6.32 10.97 14.37
N ALA A 519 -5.85 11.63 15.44
CA ALA A 519 -4.54 12.27 15.48
C ALA A 519 -3.39 11.25 15.38
N VAL A 520 -3.48 10.14 16.11
CA VAL A 520 -2.49 9.04 16.03
C VAL A 520 -2.47 8.42 14.63
N ARG A 521 -3.64 8.32 13.98
CA ARG A 521 -3.74 7.85 12.60
C ARG A 521 -3.05 8.81 11.62
N SER A 522 -3.28 10.12 11.73
CA SER A 522 -2.72 11.10 10.79
C SER A 522 -1.20 11.21 10.94
N THR A 523 -0.72 11.30 12.18
CA THR A 523 0.70 11.30 12.50
C THR A 523 0.94 10.75 13.91
N GLU A 524 1.50 9.55 14.01
CA GLU A 524 1.82 8.95 15.32
C GLU A 524 2.88 9.76 16.06
N VAL A 525 3.87 10.28 15.33
CA VAL A 525 4.95 11.11 15.90
C VAL A 525 4.37 12.43 16.42
N GLY A 526 3.55 13.12 15.61
CA GLY A 526 2.92 14.38 16.02
C GLY A 526 1.91 14.22 17.16
N ALA A 527 1.20 13.09 17.22
CA ALA A 527 0.31 12.78 18.33
C ALA A 527 1.09 12.55 19.64
N ARG A 528 2.20 11.81 19.59
CA ARG A 528 3.05 11.55 20.77
C ARG A 528 3.69 12.83 21.31
N THR A 529 4.15 13.73 20.45
CA THR A 529 4.69 15.04 20.88
C THR A 529 3.62 15.94 21.49
N SER A 530 2.36 15.76 21.08
CA SER A 530 1.19 16.44 21.66
C SER A 530 0.66 15.78 22.95
N GLY A 531 1.39 14.84 23.54
CA GLY A 531 1.02 14.16 24.79
C GLY A 531 -0.01 13.02 24.63
N ILE A 532 -0.38 12.63 23.41
CA ILE A 532 -1.32 11.52 23.17
C ILE A 532 -0.58 10.18 23.27
N ALA A 533 -1.04 9.32 24.16
CA ALA A 533 -0.51 7.96 24.30
C ALA A 533 -0.94 7.06 23.12
N ALA A 534 -0.18 7.12 22.02
CA ALA A 534 -0.47 6.39 20.77
C ALA A 534 -0.73 4.88 20.99
N ASP A 535 0.06 4.24 21.84
CA ASP A 535 -0.10 2.82 22.17
C ASP A 535 -1.48 2.51 22.76
N ARG A 536 -1.96 3.35 23.69
CA ARG A 536 -3.27 3.19 24.31
C ARG A 536 -4.38 3.37 23.29
N MET A 537 -4.23 4.35 22.39
CA MET A 537 -5.21 4.57 21.32
C MET A 537 -5.29 3.38 20.37
N LYS A 538 -4.14 2.82 19.96
CA LYS A 538 -4.10 1.61 19.11
C LYS A 538 -4.75 0.40 19.79
N LEU A 539 -4.45 0.17 21.07
CA LEU A 539 -5.09 -0.90 21.87
C LEU A 539 -6.61 -0.71 21.93
N LEU A 540 -7.08 0.48 22.28
CA LEU A 540 -8.52 0.77 22.40
C LEU A 540 -9.26 0.56 21.08
N VAL A 541 -8.70 1.04 19.97
CA VAL A 541 -9.28 0.82 18.63
C VAL A 541 -9.45 -0.67 18.37
N PHE A 542 -8.44 -1.48 18.71
CA PHE A 542 -8.44 -2.90 18.43
C PHE A 542 -9.48 -3.65 19.29
N VAL A 543 -9.54 -3.33 20.59
CA VAL A 543 -10.50 -3.92 21.54
C VAL A 543 -11.94 -3.57 21.15
N ILE A 544 -12.21 -2.29 20.84
CA ILE A 544 -13.54 -1.84 20.42
C ILE A 544 -13.94 -2.53 19.10
N SER A 545 -13.03 -2.59 18.13
CA SER A 545 -13.27 -3.28 16.86
C SER A 545 -13.57 -4.77 17.07
N ALA A 546 -12.78 -5.48 17.88
CA ALA A 546 -12.97 -6.89 18.15
C ALA A 546 -14.30 -7.15 18.87
N GLY A 547 -14.69 -6.27 19.81
CA GLY A 547 -16.00 -6.31 20.44
C GLY A 547 -17.15 -6.14 19.43
N ILE A 548 -17.09 -5.14 18.55
CA ILE A 548 -18.10 -4.95 17.49
C ILE A 548 -18.18 -6.17 16.56
N ALA A 549 -17.03 -6.75 16.19
CA ALA A 549 -16.98 -7.97 15.37
C ALA A 549 -17.61 -9.17 16.09
N GLY A 550 -17.30 -9.39 17.37
CA GLY A 550 -17.92 -10.44 18.18
C GLY A 550 -19.42 -10.25 18.35
N PHE A 551 -19.86 -9.03 18.64
CA PHE A 551 -21.28 -8.66 18.71
C PHE A 551 -22.01 -8.96 17.39
N GLY A 552 -21.44 -8.54 16.26
CA GLY A 552 -21.95 -8.86 14.94
C GLY A 552 -21.92 -10.36 14.64
N GLY A 553 -20.93 -11.09 15.14
CA GLY A 553 -20.80 -12.53 14.95
C GLY A 553 -21.86 -13.36 15.66
N VAL A 554 -22.22 -12.99 16.89
CA VAL A 554 -23.36 -13.62 17.58
C VAL A 554 -24.66 -13.41 16.82
N LEU A 555 -24.91 -12.19 16.34
CA LEU A 555 -26.10 -11.84 15.55
C LEU A 555 -26.12 -12.56 14.20
N LEU A 556 -24.96 -12.70 13.56
CA LEU A 556 -24.81 -13.41 12.29
C LEU A 556 -25.03 -14.92 12.45
N ALA A 557 -24.45 -15.52 13.49
CA ALA A 557 -24.70 -16.92 13.86
C ALA A 557 -26.18 -17.16 14.19
N SER A 558 -26.80 -16.23 14.93
CA SER A 558 -28.23 -16.26 15.22
C SER A 558 -29.09 -16.21 13.96
N SER A 559 -28.70 -15.40 12.97
CA SER A 559 -29.41 -15.31 11.69
C SER A 559 -29.32 -16.60 10.87
N ARG A 560 -28.21 -17.35 10.98
CA ARG A 560 -27.99 -18.66 10.33
C ARG A 560 -28.56 -19.84 11.14
N GLY A 561 -28.91 -19.63 12.41
CA GLY A 561 -29.45 -20.63 13.33
C GLY A 561 -28.41 -21.57 13.95
N ARG A 562 -27.20 -21.64 13.38
CA ARG A 562 -26.09 -22.48 13.84
C ARG A 562 -24.76 -21.82 13.47
N VAL A 563 -23.72 -22.12 14.25
CA VAL A 563 -22.33 -21.77 13.92
C VAL A 563 -21.43 -23.00 13.97
N THR A 564 -20.58 -23.16 12.96
CA THR A 564 -19.59 -24.22 12.81
C THR A 564 -18.17 -23.65 12.64
N ASN A 565 -17.16 -24.51 12.75
CA ASN A 565 -15.75 -24.14 12.56
C ASN A 565 -15.36 -23.83 11.10
N THR A 566 -16.28 -23.98 10.14
CA THR A 566 -16.07 -23.67 8.72
C THR A 566 -16.88 -22.47 8.22
N ASP A 567 -17.74 -21.88 9.06
CA ASP A 567 -18.67 -20.82 8.63
C ASP A 567 -18.02 -19.46 8.35
N PHE A 568 -16.89 -19.17 9.00
CA PHE A 568 -16.18 -17.90 8.91
C PHE A 568 -14.66 -18.12 8.87
N ASP A 569 -14.14 -18.47 7.70
CA ASP A 569 -12.69 -18.60 7.51
C ASP A 569 -11.97 -17.23 7.40
N VAL A 570 -10.64 -17.27 7.50
CA VAL A 570 -9.77 -16.09 7.39
C VAL A 570 -9.88 -15.41 6.02
N LEU A 571 -10.04 -16.16 4.91
CA LEU A 571 -10.15 -15.58 3.58
C LEU A 571 -11.43 -14.77 3.42
N LEU A 572 -12.54 -15.24 3.99
CA LEU A 572 -13.80 -14.51 4.03
C LEU A 572 -13.62 -13.17 4.75
N GLY A 573 -12.82 -13.14 5.83
CA GLY A 573 -12.40 -11.90 6.51
C GLY A 573 -11.63 -10.92 5.61
N LEU A 574 -10.84 -11.42 4.65
CA LEU A 574 -10.16 -10.58 3.65
C LEU A 574 -11.15 -10.02 2.62
N VAL A 575 -12.15 -10.83 2.21
CA VAL A 575 -13.24 -10.38 1.33
C VAL A 575 -14.07 -9.31 2.01
N TRP A 576 -14.34 -9.44 3.31
CA TRP A 576 -15.03 -8.42 4.11
C TRP A 576 -14.28 -7.08 4.10
N LEU A 577 -12.97 -7.12 4.29
CA LEU A 577 -12.13 -5.92 4.22
C LEU A 577 -12.18 -5.28 2.82
N ALA A 578 -11.98 -6.07 1.76
CA ALA A 578 -12.00 -5.58 0.38
C ALA A 578 -13.35 -4.96 0.00
N THR A 579 -14.46 -5.61 0.39
CA THR A 579 -15.82 -5.12 0.16
C THR A 579 -16.07 -3.81 0.91
N THR A 580 -15.62 -3.71 2.17
CA THR A 580 -15.78 -2.51 3.00
C THR A 580 -15.00 -1.33 2.41
N VAL A 581 -13.77 -1.55 1.95
CA VAL A 581 -12.98 -0.50 1.28
C VAL A 581 -13.65 -0.03 0.00
N THR A 582 -14.12 -0.96 -0.83
CA THR A 582 -14.76 -0.65 -2.11
C THR A 582 -15.93 0.32 -1.96
N LEU A 583 -16.73 0.16 -0.91
CA LEU A 583 -17.89 1.03 -0.71
C LEU A 583 -17.52 2.30 0.07
N SER A 584 -16.95 2.15 1.27
CA SER A 584 -16.27 3.22 2.03
C SER A 584 -15.84 2.66 3.40
N ILE A 585 -14.54 2.70 3.72
CA ILE A 585 -14.06 2.25 5.04
C ILE A 585 -14.06 3.36 6.09
N ARG A 586 -14.10 4.64 5.67
CA ARG A 586 -14.09 5.80 6.58
C ARG A 586 -15.48 6.25 7.04
N ARG A 587 -16.55 5.67 6.48
CA ARG A 587 -17.94 6.06 6.75
C ARG A 587 -18.75 4.84 7.19
N PRO A 588 -19.45 4.89 8.33
CA PRO A 588 -20.23 3.75 8.82
C PRO A 588 -21.31 3.31 7.83
N ALA A 589 -21.87 4.26 7.07
CA ALA A 589 -22.85 3.96 6.04
C ALA A 589 -22.29 3.10 4.87
N GLY A 590 -20.98 3.20 4.59
CA GLY A 590 -20.31 2.34 3.63
C GLY A 590 -20.23 0.89 4.09
N ALA A 591 -19.96 0.65 5.38
CA ALA A 591 -19.98 -0.68 5.98
C ALA A 591 -21.38 -1.32 5.96
N VAL A 592 -22.43 -0.52 6.17
CA VAL A 592 -23.82 -1.00 6.08
C VAL A 592 -24.19 -1.42 4.66
N LEU A 593 -23.86 -0.60 3.66
CA LEU A 593 -24.05 -0.99 2.27
C LEU A 593 -23.20 -2.22 1.91
N ALA A 594 -21.98 -2.33 2.45
CA ALA A 594 -21.10 -3.46 2.20
C ALA A 594 -21.70 -4.76 2.74
N GLY A 595 -22.26 -4.76 3.95
CA GLY A 595 -22.86 -5.96 4.52
C GLY A 595 -24.09 -6.43 3.75
N LEU A 596 -24.95 -5.48 3.36
CA LEU A 596 -26.11 -5.76 2.51
C LEU A 596 -25.70 -6.26 1.12
N MET A 597 -24.79 -5.57 0.44
CA MET A 597 -24.33 -5.97 -0.90
C MET A 597 -23.65 -7.33 -0.91
N MET A 598 -22.88 -7.66 0.12
CA MET A 598 -22.15 -8.92 0.17
C MET A 598 -23.07 -10.14 0.27
N VAL A 599 -24.22 -10.00 0.91
CA VAL A 599 -25.19 -11.09 1.09
C VAL A 599 -26.28 -11.07 0.03
N VAL A 600 -26.83 -9.90 -0.27
CA VAL A 600 -28.01 -9.77 -1.14
C VAL A 600 -27.62 -9.76 -2.62
N ALA A 601 -26.50 -9.14 -2.99
CA ALA A 601 -26.18 -8.93 -4.41
C ALA A 601 -25.86 -10.23 -5.18
N PRO A 602 -25.12 -11.21 -4.63
CA PRO A 602 -24.91 -12.50 -5.31
C PRO A 602 -26.24 -13.20 -5.63
N GLU A 603 -27.12 -13.32 -4.64
CA GLU A 603 -28.44 -13.96 -4.79
C GLU A 603 -29.37 -13.17 -5.74
N ALA A 604 -29.29 -11.83 -5.70
CA ALA A 604 -30.05 -10.96 -6.60
C ALA A 604 -29.55 -11.04 -8.05
N LEU A 605 -28.28 -11.35 -8.27
CA LEU A 605 -27.74 -11.63 -9.60
C LEU A 605 -28.17 -13.01 -10.10
N GLU A 606 -28.08 -14.04 -9.26
CA GLU A 606 -28.46 -15.42 -9.61
C GLU A 606 -29.95 -15.56 -9.91
N SER A 607 -30.80 -14.85 -9.18
CA SER A 607 -32.26 -14.81 -9.43
C SER A 607 -32.67 -14.00 -10.68
N GLY A 608 -31.73 -13.37 -11.38
CA GLY A 608 -32.00 -12.46 -12.52
C GLY A 608 -32.70 -11.16 -12.12
N LEU A 609 -32.92 -10.93 -10.81
CA LEU A 609 -33.64 -9.77 -10.27
C LEU A 609 -32.88 -8.47 -10.55
N VAL A 610 -31.55 -8.46 -10.38
CA VAL A 610 -30.70 -7.30 -10.72
C VAL A 610 -30.79 -6.97 -12.19
N MET A 611 -30.81 -7.99 -13.06
CA MET A 611 -30.91 -7.81 -14.50
C MET A 611 -32.25 -7.16 -14.87
N ARG A 612 -33.36 -7.61 -14.28
CA ARG A 612 -34.70 -7.00 -14.43
C ARG A 612 -34.76 -5.56 -13.88
N ILE A 613 -34.08 -5.27 -12.78
CA ILE A 613 -33.97 -3.91 -12.21
C ILE A 613 -33.14 -3.00 -13.13
N ILE A 614 -31.98 -3.45 -13.63
CA ILE A 614 -31.15 -2.68 -14.55
C ILE A 614 -31.89 -2.44 -15.87
N PHE A 615 -32.58 -3.43 -16.42
CA PHE A 615 -33.42 -3.26 -17.61
C PHE A 615 -34.58 -2.28 -17.37
N SER A 616 -35.27 -2.36 -16.23
CA SER A 616 -36.38 -1.43 -15.91
C SER A 616 -35.91 -0.01 -15.60
N LEU A 617 -34.79 0.18 -14.89
CA LEU A 617 -34.17 1.50 -14.71
C LEU A 617 -33.60 2.05 -16.02
N GLY A 618 -32.97 1.20 -16.84
CA GLY A 618 -32.46 1.56 -18.16
C GLY A 618 -33.58 2.00 -19.10
N ALA A 619 -34.69 1.25 -19.12
CA ALA A 619 -35.91 1.61 -19.85
C ALA A 619 -36.53 2.90 -19.30
N ALA A 620 -36.57 3.09 -17.98
CA ALA A 620 -37.08 4.31 -17.36
C ALA A 620 -36.21 5.53 -17.69
N VAL A 621 -34.88 5.42 -17.64
CA VAL A 621 -33.94 6.49 -18.01
C VAL A 621 -34.01 6.78 -19.50
N ALA A 622 -34.14 5.76 -20.36
CA ALA A 622 -34.33 5.93 -21.80
C ALA A 622 -35.67 6.63 -22.12
N LEU A 623 -36.75 6.24 -21.43
CA LEU A 623 -38.05 6.89 -21.55
C LEU A 623 -38.01 8.34 -21.06
N LEU A 624 -37.36 8.61 -19.92
CA LEU A 624 -37.18 9.97 -19.39
C LEU A 624 -36.33 10.84 -20.33
N SER A 625 -35.33 10.24 -20.96
CA SER A 625 -34.46 10.88 -21.97
C SER A 625 -35.22 11.14 -23.27
N LEU A 626 -36.10 10.23 -23.69
CA LEU A 626 -36.98 10.38 -24.86
C LEU A 626 -38.04 11.47 -24.64
N VAL A 627 -38.66 11.49 -23.46
CA VAL A 627 -39.62 12.53 -23.04
C VAL A 627 -38.95 13.90 -22.96
N THR A 628 -37.73 13.98 -22.40
CA THR A 628 -36.99 15.26 -22.39
C THR A 628 -36.51 15.69 -23.78
N LEU A 629 -36.25 14.75 -24.70
CA LEU A 629 -35.98 15.06 -26.11
C LEU A 629 -37.22 15.57 -26.85
N MET A 630 -38.41 15.00 -26.60
CA MET A 630 -39.66 15.43 -27.20
C MET A 630 -40.13 16.78 -26.66
N VAL A 631 -39.89 17.07 -25.38
CA VAL A 631 -40.27 18.35 -24.74
C VAL A 631 -39.34 19.49 -25.14
N LYS A 632 -38.08 19.21 -25.49
CA LYS A 632 -37.11 20.22 -25.93
C LYS A 632 -36.76 20.03 -27.40
N GLY A 633 -37.68 20.41 -28.29
CA GLY A 633 -37.49 20.37 -29.74
C GLY A 633 -36.13 20.96 -30.16
N GLY A 634 -35.27 20.11 -30.72
CA GLY A 634 -33.95 20.49 -31.22
C GLY A 634 -32.89 19.40 -31.05
N LEU A 635 -32.79 18.49 -32.01
CA LEU A 635 -31.69 17.53 -32.11
C LEU A 635 -30.41 18.28 -32.50
N THR A 636 -29.43 18.36 -31.59
CA THR A 636 -28.06 18.77 -31.93
C THR A 636 -27.06 17.71 -31.47
N VAL A 637 -26.21 17.27 -32.40
CA VAL A 637 -25.23 16.17 -32.29
C VAL A 637 -24.30 16.28 -31.06
N ARG A 638 -24.08 17.49 -30.54
CA ARG A 638 -23.21 17.76 -29.38
C ARG A 638 -23.78 17.26 -28.04
N LYS A 639 -25.08 16.96 -27.93
CA LYS A 639 -25.69 16.34 -26.73
C LYS A 639 -25.53 14.80 -26.69
N LEU A 640 -25.06 14.17 -27.77
CA LEU A 640 -24.81 12.72 -27.81
C LEU A 640 -23.51 12.28 -27.10
N THR A 641 -22.59 13.19 -26.76
CA THR A 641 -21.32 12.83 -26.11
C THR A 641 -21.48 12.37 -24.65
N GLY A 642 -22.56 12.78 -23.98
CA GLY A 642 -23.00 12.19 -22.70
C GLY A 642 -23.74 10.84 -22.87
N GLY A 643 -24.15 10.53 -24.10
CA GLY A 643 -24.78 9.27 -24.50
C GLY A 643 -23.81 8.10 -24.53
N GLY A 644 -22.50 8.28 -24.29
CA GLY A 644 -21.55 7.17 -24.23
C GLY A 644 -21.85 6.16 -23.12
N ILE A 645 -22.41 6.60 -21.97
CA ILE A 645 -22.83 5.69 -20.89
C ILE A 645 -24.18 5.04 -21.21
N ALA A 646 -25.10 5.78 -21.84
CA ALA A 646 -26.39 5.24 -22.25
C ALA A 646 -26.24 4.24 -23.41
N VAL A 647 -25.36 4.50 -24.37
CA VAL A 647 -24.96 3.60 -25.47
C VAL A 647 -24.07 2.47 -24.94
N ALA A 648 -23.19 2.69 -23.97
CA ALA A 648 -22.48 1.58 -23.31
C ALA A 648 -23.46 0.67 -22.56
N LEU A 649 -24.45 1.22 -21.85
CA LEU A 649 -25.51 0.44 -21.19
C LEU A 649 -26.47 -0.20 -22.19
N LEU A 650 -26.75 0.44 -23.34
CA LEU A 650 -27.54 -0.13 -24.45
C LEU A 650 -26.77 -1.20 -25.23
N VAL A 651 -25.45 -1.06 -25.39
CA VAL A 651 -24.57 -2.07 -26.00
C VAL A 651 -24.40 -3.23 -25.01
N VAL A 652 -24.26 -2.95 -23.72
CA VAL A 652 -24.26 -3.98 -22.66
C VAL A 652 -25.62 -4.68 -22.57
N ALA A 653 -26.74 -3.98 -22.78
CA ALA A 653 -28.08 -4.56 -22.87
C ALA A 653 -28.36 -5.27 -24.20
N ALA A 654 -27.79 -4.82 -25.33
CA ALA A 654 -27.96 -5.40 -26.66
C ALA A 654 -27.01 -6.56 -26.96
N VAL A 655 -25.90 -6.69 -26.22
CA VAL A 655 -24.95 -7.82 -26.32
C VAL A 655 -25.49 -9.08 -25.63
N GLY A 656 -26.66 -9.03 -24.98
CA GLY A 656 -27.29 -10.21 -24.37
C GLY A 656 -26.63 -10.59 -23.06
N LEU A 657 -27.11 -9.99 -21.97
CA LEU A 657 -26.67 -10.26 -20.59
C LEU A 657 -27.38 -11.46 -19.94
N ASP A 658 -28.33 -12.09 -20.65
CA ASP A 658 -28.97 -13.35 -20.23
C ASP A 658 -27.97 -14.53 -20.16
N HIS A 659 -26.71 -14.32 -20.59
CA HIS A 659 -25.63 -15.30 -20.64
C HIS A 659 -24.36 -14.85 -19.90
N VAL A 660 -24.44 -13.82 -19.04
CA VAL A 660 -23.38 -13.65 -18.04
C VAL A 660 -23.73 -14.62 -16.92
N PRO A 661 -22.93 -15.69 -16.70
CA PRO A 661 -23.18 -16.59 -15.59
C PRO A 661 -23.12 -15.76 -14.31
N ALA A 662 -24.30 -15.52 -13.74
CA ALA A 662 -24.45 -15.00 -12.39
C ALA A 662 -23.75 -16.01 -11.50
N SER A 663 -22.50 -15.70 -11.19
CA SER A 663 -21.60 -16.56 -10.46
C SER A 663 -21.04 -15.72 -9.34
N THR A 664 -20.89 -16.33 -8.17
CA THR A 664 -20.27 -15.74 -6.99
C THR A 664 -18.93 -15.06 -7.29
N TYR A 665 -18.22 -15.54 -8.33
CA TYR A 665 -16.96 -14.97 -8.82
C TYR A 665 -17.12 -13.54 -9.36
N PHE A 666 -18.23 -13.20 -10.01
CA PHE A 666 -18.43 -11.86 -10.58
C PHE A 666 -18.43 -10.78 -9.49
N MET A 667 -19.16 -10.99 -8.39
CA MET A 667 -19.20 -10.04 -7.28
C MET A 667 -17.86 -9.95 -6.56
N GLN A 668 -17.19 -11.09 -6.32
CA GLN A 668 -15.85 -11.11 -5.73
C GLN A 668 -14.83 -10.36 -6.61
N MET A 669 -14.91 -10.52 -7.93
CA MET A 669 -14.10 -9.78 -8.89
C MET A 669 -14.35 -8.27 -8.77
N LEU A 670 -15.62 -7.83 -8.75
CA LEU A 670 -15.97 -6.41 -8.60
C LEU A 670 -15.49 -5.83 -7.27
N PHE A 671 -15.62 -6.55 -6.16
CA PHE A 671 -15.13 -6.10 -4.85
C PHE A 671 -13.60 -6.06 -4.80
N GLY A 672 -12.91 -7.04 -5.39
CA GLY A 672 -11.46 -7.02 -5.49
C GLY A 672 -10.94 -5.87 -6.34
N LEU A 673 -11.53 -5.66 -7.53
CA LEU A 673 -11.20 -4.53 -8.42
C LEU A 673 -11.58 -3.17 -7.80
N GLY A 674 -12.67 -3.12 -7.06
CA GLY A 674 -13.10 -1.95 -6.30
C GLY A 674 -12.10 -1.58 -5.20
N ALA A 675 -11.62 -2.56 -4.43
CA ALA A 675 -10.61 -2.36 -3.40
C ALA A 675 -9.28 -1.88 -4.00
N ILE A 676 -8.90 -2.42 -5.17
CA ILE A 676 -7.76 -1.98 -5.98
C ILE A 676 -7.92 -0.51 -6.41
N GLY A 677 -9.03 -0.18 -7.08
CA GLY A 677 -9.25 1.15 -7.66
C GLY A 677 -9.40 2.25 -6.61
N LEU A 678 -10.00 1.91 -5.47
CA LEU A 678 -10.30 2.84 -4.38
C LEU A 678 -9.29 2.78 -3.23
N ALA A 679 -8.24 1.95 -3.34
CA ALA A 679 -7.16 1.92 -2.36
C ALA A 679 -6.60 3.32 -2.09
N ARG A 680 -6.42 4.15 -3.14
CA ARG A 680 -5.93 5.53 -2.99
C ARG A 680 -6.91 6.48 -2.32
N ASP A 681 -8.19 6.14 -2.40
CA ASP A 681 -9.30 6.96 -1.92
C ASP A 681 -10.11 6.18 -0.90
N PRO A 682 -9.66 6.12 0.37
CA PRO A 682 -10.35 5.40 1.46
C PRO A 682 -11.75 5.93 1.78
N GLU A 683 -12.19 7.02 1.14
CA GLU A 683 -13.59 7.46 1.16
C GLU A 683 -14.51 6.62 0.26
N GLY A 684 -13.97 5.77 -0.62
CA GLY A 684 -14.70 4.83 -1.47
C GLY A 684 -15.36 5.47 -2.70
N GLY A 685 -16.02 4.64 -3.52
CA GLY A 685 -16.62 5.06 -4.80
C GLY A 685 -17.71 6.14 -4.65
N LEU A 686 -18.34 6.22 -3.48
CA LEU A 686 -19.38 7.20 -3.16
C LEU A 686 -18.85 8.65 -3.10
N ALA A 687 -17.55 8.86 -2.87
CA ALA A 687 -16.93 10.18 -2.80
C ALA A 687 -16.21 10.61 -4.09
N ALA A 688 -15.87 9.66 -4.97
CA ALA A 688 -15.12 9.91 -6.21
C ALA A 688 -15.80 10.94 -7.14
N GLY A 689 -17.13 10.90 -7.24
CA GLY A 689 -17.90 11.84 -8.07
C GLY A 689 -17.97 13.27 -7.52
N ALA A 690 -17.83 13.47 -6.21
CA ALA A 690 -17.71 14.81 -5.61
C ALA A 690 -16.31 15.38 -5.84
N ARG A 691 -15.28 14.53 -5.72
CA ARG A 691 -13.88 14.87 -5.97
C ARG A 691 -13.64 15.29 -7.42
N ILE A 692 -14.07 14.54 -8.42
CA ILE A 692 -13.89 14.91 -9.84
C ILE A 692 -14.52 16.28 -10.12
N ARG A 693 -15.64 16.61 -9.47
CA ARG A 693 -16.26 17.93 -9.55
C ARG A 693 -15.42 19.01 -8.86
N GLN A 694 -14.90 18.73 -7.66
CA GLN A 694 -14.02 19.65 -6.94
C GLN A 694 -12.68 19.88 -7.65
N GLU A 695 -12.03 18.84 -8.15
CA GLU A 695 -10.78 18.96 -8.92
C GLU A 695 -11.01 19.70 -10.23
N ARG A 696 -12.15 19.51 -10.90
CA ARG A 696 -12.53 20.31 -12.07
C ARG A 696 -12.83 21.75 -11.71
N ALA A 697 -13.51 21.99 -10.58
CA ALA A 697 -13.81 23.34 -10.09
C ALA A 697 -12.54 24.07 -9.66
N ALA A 698 -11.64 23.39 -8.94
CA ALA A 698 -10.34 23.90 -8.52
C ALA A 698 -9.41 24.10 -9.73
N ARG A 699 -9.39 23.20 -10.72
CA ARG A 699 -8.68 23.44 -12.00
C ARG A 699 -9.24 24.63 -12.74
N LYS A 700 -10.57 24.79 -12.79
CA LYS A 700 -11.20 25.97 -13.39
C LYS A 700 -10.85 27.24 -12.63
N ALA A 701 -10.91 27.22 -11.30
CA ALA A 701 -10.56 28.35 -10.45
C ALA A 701 -9.06 28.69 -10.56
N ALA A 702 -8.18 27.69 -10.61
CA ALA A 702 -6.75 27.87 -10.83
C ALA A 702 -6.44 28.35 -12.26
N GLN A 703 -7.18 27.89 -13.27
CA GLN A 703 -7.09 28.40 -14.64
C GLN A 703 -7.60 29.83 -14.73
N GLN A 704 -8.67 30.20 -14.01
CA GLN A 704 -9.17 31.56 -13.92
C GLN A 704 -8.19 32.46 -13.16
N ALA A 705 -7.68 32.03 -12.01
CA ALA A 705 -6.67 32.77 -11.26
C ALA A 705 -5.36 32.91 -12.04
N ALA A 706 -4.94 31.90 -12.82
CA ALA A 706 -3.80 31.98 -13.71
C ALA A 706 -4.07 32.90 -14.91
N ALA A 707 -5.28 32.91 -15.45
CA ALA A 707 -5.69 33.82 -16.51
C ALA A 707 -5.78 35.28 -16.01
N GLU A 708 -6.28 35.49 -14.79
CA GLU A 708 -6.34 36.79 -14.12
C GLU A 708 -4.93 37.28 -13.73
N ALA A 709 -4.07 36.40 -13.24
CA ALA A 709 -2.66 36.71 -12.96
C ALA A 709 -1.85 36.98 -14.24
N ALA A 710 -2.14 36.26 -15.34
CA ALA A 710 -1.55 36.55 -16.65
C ALA A 710 -2.08 37.87 -17.23
N ALA A 711 -3.37 38.19 -17.05
CA ALA A 711 -3.93 39.47 -17.46
C ALA A 711 -3.34 40.64 -16.63
N ALA A 712 -3.10 40.41 -15.32
CA ALA A 712 -2.45 41.38 -14.45
C ALA A 712 -0.96 41.55 -14.77
N SER A 713 -0.24 40.47 -15.10
CA SER A 713 1.19 40.55 -15.47
C SER A 713 1.41 41.20 -16.84
N VAL A 714 0.48 41.04 -17.78
CA VAL A 714 0.50 41.74 -19.08
C VAL A 714 0.24 43.24 -18.92
N ALA A 715 -0.47 43.66 -17.88
CA ALA A 715 -0.72 45.08 -17.59
C ALA A 715 0.46 45.79 -16.87
N THR A 716 1.36 45.04 -16.22
CA THR A 716 2.54 45.59 -15.51
C THR A 716 3.89 45.22 -16.15
N ALA A 717 3.90 44.42 -17.23
CA ALA A 717 5.12 44.08 -17.93
C ALA A 717 5.58 45.25 -18.80
N THR A 718 6.44 46.10 -18.25
CA THR A 718 7.50 46.70 -19.07
C THR A 718 8.25 45.53 -19.72
N PRO A 719 8.44 45.52 -21.06
CA PRO A 719 9.21 44.46 -21.68
C PRO A 719 10.59 44.46 -21.02
N VAL A 720 10.92 43.40 -20.29
CA VAL A 720 12.31 43.14 -19.93
C VAL A 720 12.98 42.88 -21.27
N ALA A 721 13.60 43.93 -21.81
CA ALA A 721 14.51 43.82 -22.92
C ALA A 721 15.45 42.66 -22.61
N ALA A 722 15.65 41.78 -23.60
CA ALA A 722 16.76 40.85 -23.57
C ALA A 722 18.02 41.66 -23.17
N PRO A 723 18.80 41.23 -22.16
CA PRO A 723 20.09 41.84 -21.97
C PRO A 723 20.89 41.55 -23.24
N VAL A 724 21.15 42.63 -23.96
CA VAL A 724 22.24 42.73 -24.90
C VAL A 724 23.48 42.14 -24.24
N ALA A 725 24.23 41.39 -25.04
CA ALA A 725 25.51 40.84 -24.69
C ALA A 725 26.42 41.93 -24.09
N ASP A 726 26.77 41.77 -22.82
CA ASP A 726 27.96 42.38 -22.22
C ASP A 726 28.70 41.27 -21.47
N GLY A 727 29.67 40.65 -22.14
CA GLY A 727 30.87 39.98 -21.60
C GLY A 727 30.78 38.89 -20.51
N ALA A 728 29.64 38.69 -19.83
CA ALA A 728 29.51 37.77 -18.71
C ALA A 728 29.08 36.39 -19.20
N ALA A 729 29.84 35.35 -18.82
CA ALA A 729 29.53 33.97 -19.14
C ALA A 729 28.11 33.61 -18.69
N ALA A 730 27.35 32.92 -19.56
CA ALA A 730 25.99 32.51 -19.25
C ALA A 730 25.95 31.67 -17.95
N PRO A 731 25.01 31.94 -17.02
CA PRO A 731 24.97 31.25 -15.73
C PRO A 731 24.69 29.76 -15.91
N VAL A 732 25.37 28.93 -15.10
CA VAL A 732 25.15 27.47 -15.07
C VAL A 732 23.81 27.15 -14.41
N LEU A 733 23.44 27.85 -13.34
CA LEU A 733 22.12 27.72 -12.70
C LEU A 733 21.40 29.06 -12.77
N ARG A 734 20.13 29.04 -13.17
CA ARG A 734 19.23 30.19 -13.04
C ARG A 734 17.86 29.73 -12.57
N LEU A 735 17.45 30.24 -11.42
CA LEU A 735 16.13 30.08 -10.83
C LEU A 735 15.36 31.39 -11.02
N SER A 736 14.12 31.32 -11.47
CA SER A 736 13.28 32.50 -11.65
C SER A 736 11.89 32.27 -11.10
N GLY A 737 11.52 33.02 -10.04
CA GLY A 737 10.24 32.91 -9.34
C GLY A 737 9.91 31.50 -8.87
N LEU A 738 10.91 30.71 -8.48
CA LEU A 738 10.74 29.28 -8.20
C LEU A 738 9.87 29.04 -6.95
N LYS A 739 8.80 28.27 -7.12
CA LYS A 739 7.91 27.82 -6.05
C LYS A 739 7.88 26.30 -5.98
N ALA A 740 8.00 25.74 -4.78
CA ALA A 740 7.99 24.29 -4.58
C ALA A 740 7.66 23.91 -3.14
N GLY A 741 7.33 22.64 -2.92
CA GLY A 741 7.08 22.10 -1.59
C GLY A 741 6.49 20.68 -1.65
N TYR A 742 6.19 20.11 -0.49
CA TYR A 742 5.75 18.72 -0.36
C TYR A 742 4.23 18.63 -0.15
N GLY A 743 3.56 17.70 -0.84
CA GLY A 743 2.11 17.51 -0.69
C GLY A 743 1.31 18.75 -1.09
N GLU A 744 0.59 19.36 -0.13
CA GLU A 744 -0.07 20.66 -0.33
C GLU A 744 0.73 21.83 0.27
N ILE A 745 1.73 21.57 1.13
CA ILE A 745 2.55 22.59 1.77
C ILE A 745 3.52 23.18 0.74
N GLU A 746 3.49 24.49 0.55
CA GLU A 746 4.51 25.24 -0.19
C GLU A 746 5.63 25.64 0.78
N VAL A 747 6.87 25.41 0.38
CA VAL A 747 8.09 25.65 1.19
C VAL A 747 8.96 26.72 0.57
N LEU A 748 8.98 26.84 -0.75
CA LEU A 748 9.70 27.87 -1.50
C LEU A 748 8.68 28.82 -2.14
N HIS A 749 8.86 30.12 -1.95
CA HIS A 749 7.84 31.13 -2.23
C HIS A 749 8.31 32.16 -3.28
N GLY A 750 8.87 31.69 -4.38
CA GLY A 750 9.37 32.55 -5.47
C GLY A 750 10.85 32.88 -5.30
N ILE A 751 11.71 31.87 -5.44
CA ILE A 751 13.16 31.99 -5.31
C ILE A 751 13.77 32.42 -6.64
N ASP A 752 14.58 33.48 -6.59
CA ASP A 752 15.42 33.96 -7.68
C ASP A 752 16.90 33.80 -7.29
N LEU A 753 17.66 33.00 -8.03
CA LEU A 753 19.07 32.73 -7.74
C LEU A 753 19.82 32.36 -9.02
N THR A 754 21.03 32.87 -9.18
CA THR A 754 21.94 32.50 -10.26
C THR A 754 23.26 31.98 -9.71
N VAL A 755 23.90 31.08 -10.47
CA VAL A 755 25.26 30.58 -10.19
C VAL A 755 26.02 30.54 -11.51
N SER A 756 27.15 31.23 -11.58
CA SER A 756 28.02 31.34 -12.75
C SER A 756 29.00 30.15 -12.84
N PRO A 757 29.60 29.88 -14.03
CA PRO A 757 30.64 28.86 -14.16
C PRO A 757 31.81 29.11 -13.21
N GLY A 758 32.27 28.07 -12.49
CA GLY A 758 33.35 28.17 -11.51
C GLY A 758 33.07 29.02 -10.25
N GLU A 759 31.85 29.56 -10.11
CA GLU A 759 31.44 30.35 -8.93
C GLU A 759 30.97 29.41 -7.80
N ALA A 760 31.36 29.71 -6.56
CA ALA A 760 30.83 29.08 -5.36
C ALA A 760 29.82 29.99 -4.65
N VAL A 761 28.57 29.53 -4.56
CA VAL A 761 27.49 30.24 -3.85
C VAL A 761 27.12 29.47 -2.58
N ALA A 762 27.29 30.10 -1.42
CA ALA A 762 26.82 29.56 -0.14
C ALA A 762 25.36 29.95 0.13
N LEU A 763 24.50 28.97 0.33
CA LEU A 763 23.11 29.13 0.75
C LEU A 763 23.01 28.97 2.27
N LEU A 764 22.86 30.08 2.97
CA LEU A 764 22.74 30.12 4.44
C LEU A 764 21.27 30.29 4.82
N GLY A 765 20.83 29.62 5.89
CA GLY A 765 19.46 29.73 6.40
C GLY A 765 19.22 28.81 7.61
N SER A 766 18.30 29.17 8.50
CA SER A 766 18.01 28.37 9.70
C SER A 766 17.48 26.97 9.34
N ASN A 767 17.45 26.06 10.31
CA ASN A 767 16.81 24.77 10.11
C ASN A 767 15.32 24.98 9.83
N GLY A 768 14.83 24.35 8.76
CA GLY A 768 13.47 24.57 8.24
C GLY A 768 13.29 25.79 7.32
N ALA A 769 14.33 26.57 7.00
CA ALA A 769 14.22 27.72 6.09
C ALA A 769 13.95 27.33 4.61
N GLY A 770 14.17 26.07 4.24
CA GLY A 770 13.94 25.54 2.89
C GLY A 770 15.20 25.18 2.10
N LYS A 771 16.40 25.15 2.73
CA LYS A 771 17.69 24.87 2.06
C LYS A 771 17.70 23.52 1.33
N THR A 772 17.48 22.44 2.07
CA THR A 772 17.34 21.06 1.56
C THR A 772 16.27 20.95 0.48
N THR A 773 15.17 21.72 0.62
CA THR A 773 14.10 21.77 -0.39
C THR A 773 14.59 22.42 -1.67
N LEU A 774 15.30 23.55 -1.60
CA LEU A 774 15.91 24.18 -2.77
C LEU A 774 16.90 23.24 -3.46
N CYS A 775 17.80 22.61 -2.69
CA CYS A 775 18.74 21.59 -3.20
C CYS A 775 18.01 20.43 -3.90
N SER A 776 16.92 19.94 -3.31
CA SER A 776 16.12 18.84 -3.86
C SER A 776 15.39 19.23 -5.15
N VAL A 777 14.92 20.48 -5.25
CA VAL A 777 14.25 21.01 -6.46
C VAL A 777 15.28 21.23 -7.58
N VAL A 778 16.44 21.81 -7.24
CA VAL A 778 17.57 21.97 -8.17
C VAL A 778 18.11 20.60 -8.59
N GLY A 779 18.04 19.56 -7.76
CA GLY A 779 18.39 18.18 -8.14
C GLY A 779 17.30 17.44 -8.94
N GLY A 780 16.09 17.99 -9.05
CA GLY A 780 14.96 17.36 -9.74
C GLY A 780 14.29 16.22 -8.97
N LEU A 781 14.45 16.17 -7.64
CA LEU A 781 13.76 15.25 -6.74
C LEU A 781 12.39 15.74 -6.32
N VAL A 782 12.24 17.06 -6.16
CA VAL A 782 10.96 17.71 -5.85
C VAL A 782 10.54 18.53 -7.06
N PRO A 783 9.34 18.32 -7.62
CA PRO A 783 8.88 19.08 -8.78
C PRO A 783 8.61 20.54 -8.39
N ALA A 784 8.96 21.47 -9.29
CA ALA A 784 8.55 22.85 -9.18
C ALA A 784 7.02 22.96 -9.37
N ARG A 785 6.36 23.77 -8.55
CA ARG A 785 4.93 24.13 -8.68
C ARG A 785 4.72 25.43 -9.46
N GLY A 786 5.76 26.26 -9.54
CA GLY A 786 5.78 27.51 -10.30
C GLY A 786 7.20 28.03 -10.48
N GLY A 787 7.39 28.99 -11.38
CA GLY A 787 8.71 29.50 -11.78
C GLY A 787 9.44 28.61 -12.78
N THR A 788 10.70 28.90 -13.06
CA THR A 788 11.55 28.14 -13.99
C THR A 788 12.93 27.81 -13.41
N ILE A 789 13.49 26.70 -13.87
CA ILE A 789 14.82 26.20 -13.52
C ILE A 789 15.60 26.00 -14.81
N TRP A 790 16.65 26.78 -15.01
CA TRP A 790 17.59 26.62 -16.12
C TRP A 790 18.91 26.07 -15.60
N LEU A 791 19.38 24.99 -16.22
CA LEU A 791 20.61 24.29 -15.87
C LEU A 791 21.47 24.12 -17.12
N ALA A 792 22.66 24.71 -17.11
CA ALA A 792 23.62 24.72 -18.21
C ALA A 792 23.00 25.13 -19.56
N GLY A 793 22.09 26.11 -19.54
CA GLY A 793 21.39 26.62 -20.73
C GLY A 793 20.16 25.81 -21.17
N GLN A 794 19.77 24.76 -20.45
CA GLN A 794 18.54 23.99 -20.72
C GLN A 794 17.48 24.24 -19.64
N ASP A 795 16.20 24.38 -20.04
CA ASP A 795 15.08 24.42 -19.10
C ASP A 795 14.80 23.01 -18.56
N VAL A 796 14.94 22.83 -17.25
CA VAL A 796 14.75 21.56 -16.52
C VAL A 796 13.61 21.62 -15.50
N THR A 797 12.74 22.64 -15.57
CA THR A 797 11.66 22.91 -14.60
C THR A 797 10.77 21.69 -14.35
N GLY A 798 10.45 20.92 -15.39
CA GLY A 798 9.65 19.70 -15.32
C GLY A 798 10.44 18.40 -15.53
N VAL A 799 11.77 18.48 -15.61
CA VAL A 799 12.61 17.31 -15.92
C VAL A 799 13.01 16.62 -14.61
N PRO A 800 12.55 15.38 -14.36
CA PRO A 800 12.88 14.65 -13.14
C PRO A 800 14.37 14.27 -13.11
N ALA A 801 14.94 14.13 -11.91
CA ALA A 801 16.35 13.83 -11.67
C ALA A 801 16.95 12.78 -12.63
N ARG A 802 16.28 11.64 -12.80
CA ARG A 802 16.75 10.52 -13.64
C ARG A 802 16.91 10.86 -15.13
N ARG A 803 16.24 11.90 -15.62
CA ARG A 803 16.24 12.31 -17.04
C ARG A 803 17.15 13.51 -17.30
N ARG A 804 17.71 14.12 -16.27
CA ARG A 804 18.69 15.19 -16.43
C ARG A 804 20.00 14.60 -16.93
N GLU A 805 20.71 15.37 -17.74
CA GLU A 805 22.04 14.96 -18.21
C GLU A 805 22.95 14.72 -17.00
N ARG A 806 23.63 13.57 -16.96
CA ARG A 806 24.46 13.15 -15.81
C ARG A 806 25.49 14.20 -15.40
N ASP A 807 26.00 14.95 -16.37
CA ASP A 807 27.08 15.91 -16.15
C ASP A 807 26.54 17.35 -16.00
N SER A 808 25.22 17.56 -16.07
CA SER A 808 24.61 18.89 -15.89
C SER A 808 24.59 19.34 -14.42
N ALA A 809 24.23 18.44 -13.51
CA ALA A 809 24.21 18.72 -12.08
C ALA A 809 24.48 17.44 -11.27
N TYR A 810 25.26 17.57 -10.22
CA TYR A 810 25.48 16.55 -9.20
C TYR A 810 24.93 17.05 -7.87
N LEU A 811 24.09 16.25 -7.21
CA LEU A 811 23.63 16.55 -5.86
C LEU A 811 24.31 15.61 -4.87
N ALA A 812 25.04 16.19 -3.91
CA ALA A 812 25.50 15.56 -2.69
C ALA A 812 24.49 15.92 -1.57
N PRO A 813 23.47 15.07 -1.31
CA PRO A 813 22.41 15.40 -0.37
C PRO A 813 22.85 15.27 1.09
N GLU A 814 22.09 15.89 1.97
CA GLU A 814 22.19 15.73 3.43
C GLU A 814 22.17 14.23 3.81
N GLY A 815 22.95 13.85 4.83
CA GLY A 815 23.03 12.45 5.27
C GLY A 815 23.88 11.56 4.33
N ARG A 816 24.90 12.17 3.71
CA ARG A 816 26.08 11.51 3.11
C ARG A 816 25.81 10.66 1.87
N GLY A 817 24.78 10.96 1.07
CA GLY A 817 24.66 10.54 -0.35
C GLY A 817 25.00 9.10 -0.82
N ILE A 818 25.08 8.11 0.07
CA ILE A 818 25.49 6.71 -0.21
C ILE A 818 24.35 5.70 -0.06
N PHE A 819 24.54 4.51 -0.62
CA PHE A 819 23.71 3.33 -0.40
C PHE A 819 24.39 2.42 0.65
N PRO A 820 23.87 2.36 1.89
CA PRO A 820 24.57 1.70 3.00
C PRO A 820 24.69 0.18 2.85
N ASP A 821 23.72 -0.45 2.18
CA ASP A 821 23.66 -1.89 1.96
C ASP A 821 24.52 -2.36 0.78
N LEU A 822 25.08 -1.41 0.01
CA LEU A 822 25.99 -1.68 -1.10
C LEU A 822 27.44 -1.52 -0.65
N THR A 823 28.35 -2.23 -1.31
CA THR A 823 29.79 -2.04 -1.07
C THR A 823 30.28 -0.69 -1.61
N VAL A 824 31.51 -0.29 -1.24
CA VAL A 824 32.16 0.90 -1.81
C VAL A 824 32.24 0.80 -3.34
N GLU A 825 32.67 -0.35 -3.86
CA GLU A 825 32.71 -0.63 -5.30
C GLU A 825 31.35 -0.48 -5.97
N GLU A 826 30.31 -1.07 -5.36
CA GLU A 826 28.94 -1.05 -5.88
C GLU A 826 28.36 0.38 -5.86
N ASN A 827 28.67 1.18 -4.85
CA ASN A 827 28.30 2.60 -4.78
C ASN A 827 28.93 3.39 -5.93
N LEU A 828 30.24 3.23 -6.15
CA LEU A 828 30.95 3.89 -7.24
C LEU A 828 30.43 3.44 -8.60
N GLN A 829 30.15 2.13 -8.78
CA GLN A 829 29.67 1.54 -10.03
C GLN A 829 28.32 2.12 -10.51
N LEU A 830 27.48 2.62 -9.61
CA LEU A 830 26.23 3.28 -9.99
C LEU A 830 26.47 4.57 -10.79
N TRP A 831 27.54 5.31 -10.46
CA TRP A 831 27.90 6.56 -11.15
C TRP A 831 28.97 6.32 -12.21
N LEU A 832 30.13 5.81 -11.79
CA LEU A 832 31.32 5.53 -12.57
C LEU A 832 31.27 4.09 -13.10
N ARG A 833 30.78 3.95 -14.34
CA ARG A 833 30.53 2.62 -14.94
C ARG A 833 31.82 1.95 -15.42
N ASP A 834 32.80 2.76 -15.83
CA ASP A 834 34.09 2.27 -16.26
C ASP A 834 34.94 1.85 -15.05
N ALA A 835 35.70 0.78 -15.19
CA ALA A 835 36.68 0.38 -14.18
C ALA A 835 37.80 1.42 -14.05
N ALA A 836 38.23 2.04 -15.16
CA ALA A 836 39.27 3.06 -15.16
C ALA A 836 38.86 4.31 -14.35
N GLU A 837 37.61 4.74 -14.49
CA GLU A 837 37.07 5.86 -13.73
C GLU A 837 36.99 5.55 -12.23
N ARG A 838 36.66 4.31 -11.87
CA ARG A 838 36.64 3.88 -10.47
C ARG A 838 38.03 3.85 -9.86
N GLU A 839 39.07 3.49 -10.62
CA GLU A 839 40.45 3.65 -10.15
C GLU A 839 40.78 5.13 -9.90
N GLY A 840 40.36 6.05 -10.77
CA GLY A 840 40.52 7.50 -10.50
C GLY A 840 39.84 7.96 -9.20
N ALA A 841 38.70 7.36 -8.83
CA ALA A 841 38.04 7.65 -7.55
C ALA A 841 38.82 7.10 -6.35
N TYR A 842 39.48 5.95 -6.52
CA TYR A 842 40.39 5.39 -5.53
C TYR A 842 41.69 6.17 -5.39
N ASP A 843 42.18 6.75 -6.48
CA ASP A 843 43.36 7.62 -6.44
C ASP A 843 43.05 8.96 -5.74
N ALA A 844 41.84 9.50 -5.95
CA ALA A 844 41.38 10.71 -5.26
C ALA A 844 41.17 10.50 -3.75
N PHE A 845 40.68 9.32 -3.34
CA PHE A 845 40.51 8.95 -1.93
C PHE A 845 41.01 7.52 -1.67
N PRO A 846 42.30 7.34 -1.33
CA PRO A 846 42.92 6.02 -1.16
C PRO A 846 42.23 5.11 -0.13
N VAL A 847 41.63 5.68 0.92
CA VAL A 847 40.86 4.94 1.93
C VAL A 847 39.70 4.13 1.34
N LEU A 848 39.14 4.58 0.21
CA LEU A 848 38.07 3.86 -0.49
C LEU A 848 38.58 2.57 -1.15
N LYS A 849 39.86 2.54 -1.59
CA LYS A 849 40.50 1.38 -2.22
C LYS A 849 40.68 0.23 -1.23
N GLU A 850 41.18 0.56 -0.04
CA GLU A 850 41.37 -0.39 1.06
C GLU A 850 40.04 -1.04 1.50
N ARG A 851 38.94 -0.30 1.34
CA ARG A 851 37.58 -0.69 1.77
C ARG A 851 36.66 -1.08 0.62
N ARG A 852 37.21 -1.38 -0.57
CA ARG A 852 36.46 -1.65 -1.81
C ARG A 852 35.26 -2.61 -1.66
N ASN A 853 35.45 -3.70 -0.91
CA ASN A 853 34.43 -4.73 -0.69
C ASN A 853 33.61 -4.55 0.60
N GLN A 854 33.90 -3.52 1.39
CA GLN A 854 33.20 -3.22 2.64
C GLN A 854 31.83 -2.58 2.32
N ALA A 855 30.80 -2.96 3.07
CA ALA A 855 29.49 -2.31 3.01
C ALA A 855 29.59 -0.85 3.45
N ALA A 856 29.12 0.09 2.63
CA ALA A 856 29.33 1.53 2.84
C ALA A 856 28.68 2.05 4.13
N GLY A 857 27.60 1.42 4.58
CA GLY A 857 26.93 1.75 5.84
C GLY A 857 27.79 1.53 7.08
N THR A 858 28.84 0.70 7.00
CA THR A 858 29.77 0.41 8.11
C THR A 858 30.99 1.32 8.15
N MET A 859 31.13 2.22 7.18
CA MET A 859 32.22 3.21 7.14
C MET A 859 31.96 4.36 8.14
N SER A 860 33.03 5.05 8.53
CA SER A 860 32.90 6.28 9.32
C SER A 860 32.17 7.38 8.52
N GLY A 861 31.60 8.36 9.21
CA GLY A 861 30.87 9.44 8.55
C GLY A 861 31.69 10.24 7.55
N GLY A 862 32.98 10.45 7.82
CA GLY A 862 33.89 11.13 6.90
C GLY A 862 34.16 10.33 5.64
N GLU A 863 34.44 9.03 5.79
CA GLU A 863 34.67 8.14 4.65
C GLU A 863 33.42 8.01 3.75
N GLN A 864 32.21 8.02 4.34
CA GLN A 864 30.95 8.06 3.58
C GLN A 864 30.79 9.34 2.77
N GLN A 865 31.24 10.48 3.33
CA GLN A 865 31.23 11.76 2.64
C GLN A 865 32.25 11.80 1.49
N MET A 866 33.45 11.24 1.69
CA MET A 866 34.44 11.06 0.63
C MET A 866 33.88 10.20 -0.50
N LEU A 867 33.25 9.06 -0.19
CA LEU A 867 32.58 8.21 -1.18
C LEU A 867 31.49 8.96 -1.96
N THR A 868 30.81 9.91 -1.31
CA THR A 868 29.80 10.75 -1.97
C THR A 868 30.41 11.75 -2.94
N LEU A 869 31.61 12.28 -2.67
CA LEU A 869 32.25 13.29 -3.51
C LEU A 869 33.18 12.68 -4.58
N ALA A 870 33.72 11.49 -4.34
CA ALA A 870 34.66 10.82 -5.25
C ALA A 870 34.18 10.76 -6.72
N PRO A 871 32.89 10.46 -7.01
CA PRO A 871 32.43 10.44 -8.40
C PRO A 871 32.47 11.80 -9.09
N ALA A 872 32.26 12.89 -8.35
CA ALA A 872 32.32 14.24 -8.89
C ALA A 872 33.77 14.66 -9.20
N LEU A 873 34.75 14.18 -8.45
CA LEU A 873 36.18 14.46 -8.71
C LEU A 873 36.69 13.79 -9.98
N VAL A 874 36.17 12.60 -10.31
CA VAL A 874 36.55 11.88 -11.54
C VAL A 874 35.81 12.42 -12.76
N ARG A 875 34.52 12.77 -12.59
CA ARG A 875 33.70 13.40 -13.61
C ARG A 875 33.11 14.71 -13.09
N PRO A 876 33.84 15.84 -13.23
CA PRO A 876 33.39 17.15 -12.76
C PRO A 876 32.06 17.54 -13.43
N PRO A 877 30.98 17.76 -12.65
CA PRO A 877 29.71 18.22 -13.20
C PRO A 877 29.79 19.71 -13.54
N LYS A 878 28.83 20.24 -14.34
CA LYS A 878 28.73 21.69 -14.55
C LYS A 878 28.31 22.41 -13.26
N LEU A 879 27.42 21.80 -12.48
CA LEU A 879 26.98 22.28 -11.17
C LEU A 879 27.11 21.16 -10.12
N LEU A 880 27.77 21.43 -8.99
CA LEU A 880 27.70 20.61 -7.79
C LEU A 880 26.83 21.31 -6.74
N VAL A 881 25.76 20.65 -6.33
CA VAL A 881 24.93 21.06 -5.19
C VAL A 881 25.34 20.21 -3.99
N ALA A 882 25.86 20.84 -2.94
CA ALA A 882 26.28 20.17 -1.71
C ALA A 882 25.38 20.63 -0.55
N ASP A 883 24.68 19.69 0.05
CA ASP A 883 23.73 19.95 1.13
C ASP A 883 24.30 19.45 2.46
N GLU A 884 24.68 20.41 3.31
CA GLU A 884 25.36 20.24 4.60
C GLU A 884 26.56 19.27 4.57
N PRO A 885 27.54 19.50 3.69
CA PRO A 885 28.68 18.59 3.52
C PRO A 885 29.57 18.44 4.76
N SER A 886 29.56 19.41 5.68
CA SER A 886 30.39 19.39 6.90
C SER A 886 29.69 18.80 8.14
N LEU A 887 28.40 18.45 8.06
CA LEU A 887 27.58 18.11 9.22
C LEU A 887 28.08 16.87 9.97
N GLY A 888 28.39 17.04 11.27
CA GLY A 888 28.76 15.95 12.17
C GLY A 888 30.10 15.29 11.88
N LEU A 889 31.02 15.98 11.20
CA LEU A 889 32.36 15.49 10.85
C LEU A 889 33.45 16.08 11.76
N ALA A 890 34.56 15.35 11.87
CA ALA A 890 35.76 15.82 12.58
C ALA A 890 36.46 16.93 11.76
N PRO A 891 37.12 17.92 12.39
CA PRO A 891 37.74 19.05 11.69
C PRO A 891 38.69 18.66 10.55
N LEU A 892 39.54 17.64 10.76
CA LEU A 892 40.45 17.15 9.73
C LEU A 892 39.73 16.65 8.47
N ILE A 893 38.57 16.03 8.64
CA ILE A 893 37.75 15.53 7.52
C ILE A 893 37.06 16.69 6.80
N ILE A 894 36.64 17.72 7.55
CA ILE A 894 36.04 18.93 6.98
C ILE A 894 37.04 19.61 6.04
N GLU A 895 38.30 19.76 6.46
CA GLU A 895 39.36 20.32 5.61
C GLU A 895 39.53 19.54 4.30
N GLN A 896 39.59 18.21 4.36
CA GLN A 896 39.71 17.34 3.18
C GLN A 896 38.50 17.48 2.23
N ILE A 897 37.29 17.62 2.77
CA ILE A 897 36.08 17.84 1.97
C ILE A 897 36.13 19.20 1.27
N PHE A 898 36.50 20.27 1.97
CA PHE A 898 36.60 21.59 1.36
C PHE A 898 37.74 21.67 0.34
N GLU A 899 38.84 20.95 0.54
CA GLU A 899 39.91 20.83 -0.46
C GLU A 899 39.39 20.16 -1.74
N ALA A 900 38.61 19.09 -1.62
CA ALA A 900 37.95 18.44 -2.76
C ALA A 900 36.99 19.40 -3.49
N LEU A 901 36.19 20.18 -2.75
CA LEU A 901 35.29 21.18 -3.34
C LEU A 901 36.06 22.30 -4.07
N ARG A 902 37.15 22.81 -3.49
CA ARG A 902 38.02 23.81 -4.14
C ARG A 902 38.66 23.26 -5.41
N SER A 903 39.09 22.00 -5.38
CA SER A 903 39.60 21.31 -6.57
C SER A 903 38.56 21.31 -7.70
N LEU A 904 37.30 20.95 -7.41
CA LEU A 904 36.21 21.00 -8.38
C LEU A 904 35.93 22.42 -8.91
N GLN A 905 35.92 23.41 -8.02
CA GLN A 905 35.74 24.82 -8.39
C GLN A 905 36.85 25.27 -9.36
N SER A 906 38.11 24.94 -9.05
CA SER A 906 39.27 25.29 -9.89
C SER A 906 39.24 24.63 -11.28
N GLN A 907 38.55 23.49 -11.40
CA GLN A 907 38.30 22.80 -12.67
C GLN A 907 37.11 23.38 -13.46
N GLY A 908 36.47 24.44 -12.94
CA GLY A 908 35.35 25.15 -13.57
C GLY A 908 33.96 24.69 -13.15
N THR A 909 33.85 23.80 -12.15
CA THR A 909 32.56 23.37 -11.60
C THR A 909 31.91 24.51 -10.81
N ALA A 910 30.67 24.88 -11.13
CA ALA A 910 29.90 25.80 -10.30
C ALA A 910 29.45 25.09 -9.00
N LEU A 911 29.52 25.76 -7.85
CA LEU A 911 29.14 25.18 -6.56
C LEU A 911 27.93 25.91 -5.96
N LEU A 912 26.93 25.15 -5.51
CA LEU A 912 25.86 25.63 -4.64
C LEU A 912 25.94 24.86 -3.32
N ILE A 913 26.38 25.51 -2.25
CA ILE A 913 26.69 24.87 -0.96
C ILE A 913 25.67 25.33 0.07
N ALA A 914 24.74 24.47 0.45
CA ALA A 914 23.85 24.74 1.58
C ALA A 914 24.53 24.33 2.88
N GLU A 915 24.69 25.28 3.80
CA GLU A 915 25.39 25.05 5.08
C GLU A 915 24.68 25.76 6.23
N GLU A 916 24.75 25.16 7.41
CA GLU A 916 24.31 25.80 8.67
C GLU A 916 25.46 26.58 9.30
N LYS A 917 26.68 26.06 9.21
CA LYS A 917 27.87 26.69 9.79
C LYS A 917 28.41 27.78 8.88
N THR A 918 28.13 29.03 9.25
CA THR A 918 28.51 30.22 8.47
C THR A 918 30.02 30.30 8.20
N ARG A 919 30.87 30.02 9.19
CA ARG A 919 32.34 30.09 9.04
C ARG A 919 32.87 29.14 7.98
N ASP A 920 32.37 27.90 7.98
CA ASP A 920 32.82 26.85 7.06
C ASP A 920 32.40 27.16 5.61
N ALA A 921 31.16 27.66 5.43
CA ALA A 921 30.64 28.05 4.13
C ALA A 921 31.36 29.25 3.51
N LEU A 922 31.70 30.26 4.31
CA LEU A 922 32.41 31.46 3.86
C LEU A 922 33.86 31.19 3.43
N ALA A 923 34.47 30.09 3.90
CA ALA A 923 35.85 29.74 3.56
C ALA A 923 36.05 29.25 2.11
N ILE A 924 34.95 29.04 1.37
CA ILE A 924 34.95 28.60 -0.03
C ILE A 924 34.05 29.46 -0.93
N ALA A 925 33.05 30.15 -0.38
CA ALA A 925 32.08 30.87 -1.18
C ALA A 925 32.64 32.18 -1.77
N ASP A 926 32.30 32.46 -3.02
CA ASP A 926 32.48 33.76 -3.66
C ASP A 926 31.29 34.68 -3.34
N ARG A 927 30.08 34.10 -3.27
CA ARG A 927 28.82 34.80 -3.00
C ARG A 927 27.97 34.04 -1.98
N VAL A 928 27.15 34.76 -1.23
CA VAL A 928 26.25 34.21 -0.22
C VAL A 928 24.81 34.57 -0.58
N ALA A 929 23.88 33.63 -0.36
CA ALA A 929 22.44 33.83 -0.46
C ALA A 929 21.79 33.42 0.87
N PHE A 930 21.01 34.32 1.46
CA PHE A 930 20.34 34.09 2.74
C PHE A 930 18.89 33.69 2.53
N LEU A 931 18.53 32.50 2.98
CA LEU A 931 17.21 31.90 2.87
C LEU A 931 16.50 31.95 4.22
N THR A 932 15.31 32.56 4.26
CA THR A 932 14.46 32.65 5.45
C THR A 932 13.04 32.28 5.08
N VAL A 933 12.51 31.22 5.69
CA VAL A 933 11.12 30.75 5.51
C VAL A 933 10.71 30.74 4.01
N GLY A 934 11.53 30.12 3.16
CA GLY A 934 11.21 29.98 1.74
C GLY A 934 11.44 31.19 0.85
N HIS A 935 12.07 32.26 1.35
CA HIS A 935 12.43 33.46 0.58
C HIS A 935 13.93 33.77 0.67
N ILE A 936 14.54 34.18 -0.44
CA ILE A 936 15.87 34.78 -0.41
C ILE A 936 15.71 36.24 0.02
N THR A 937 16.23 36.59 1.19
CA THR A 937 16.13 37.94 1.75
C THR A 937 17.33 38.81 1.40
N TRP A 938 18.49 38.19 1.14
CA TRP A 938 19.71 38.90 0.78
C TRP A 938 20.65 38.03 -0.07
N THR A 939 21.37 38.66 -1.00
CA THR A 939 22.45 38.04 -1.79
C THR A 939 23.59 39.03 -1.98
N GLY A 940 24.84 38.61 -1.78
CA GLY A 940 26.01 39.48 -1.99
C GLY A 940 27.34 38.74 -1.82
N PRO A 941 28.48 39.40 -2.15
CA PRO A 941 29.81 38.80 -2.07
C PRO A 941 30.10 38.26 -0.66
N ALA A 942 30.77 37.09 -0.58
CA ALA A 942 31.11 36.49 0.72
C ALA A 942 32.03 37.38 1.57
N ALA A 943 32.88 38.19 0.92
CA ALA A 943 33.77 39.14 1.59
C ALA A 943 33.03 40.26 2.36
N GLU A 944 31.76 40.53 2.04
CA GLU A 944 30.93 41.53 2.73
C GLU A 944 30.23 40.96 3.96
N VAL A 945 30.31 39.64 4.19
CA VAL A 945 29.59 38.95 5.27
C VAL A 945 30.49 38.78 6.49
N ASP A 946 30.11 39.42 7.60
CA ASP A 946 30.72 39.18 8.91
C ASP A 946 30.13 37.91 9.54
N ALA A 947 30.95 36.86 9.60
CA ALA A 947 30.56 35.55 10.13
C ALA A 947 30.11 35.60 11.60
N GLU A 948 30.70 36.45 12.43
CA GLU A 948 30.37 36.53 13.85
C GLU A 948 29.05 37.25 14.07
N ARG A 949 28.85 38.34 13.32
CA ARG A 949 27.62 39.15 13.38
C ARG A 949 26.41 38.43 12.79
N LEU A 950 26.61 37.65 11.72
CA LEU A 950 25.57 36.80 11.13
C LEU A 950 25.18 35.66 12.09
N ALA A 951 26.15 35.04 12.76
CA ALA A 951 25.91 34.01 13.76
C ALA A 951 25.17 34.55 15.00
N THR A 952 25.46 35.78 15.44
CA THR A 952 24.75 36.42 16.56
C THR A 952 23.29 36.74 16.20
N ALA A 953 23.06 37.27 14.99
CA ALA A 953 21.71 37.50 14.46
C ALA A 953 20.90 36.20 14.35
N TYR A 954 21.56 35.09 14.01
CA TYR A 954 20.99 33.74 13.95
C TYR A 954 20.56 33.19 15.31
N LEU A 955 21.31 33.49 16.37
CA LEU A 955 21.06 33.02 17.73
C LEU A 955 20.08 33.92 18.51
N GLY A 956 19.59 35.01 17.89
CA GLY A 956 18.72 35.99 18.56
C GLY A 956 19.44 36.84 19.63
N LEU A 957 20.77 36.81 19.65
CA LEU A 957 21.60 37.60 20.56
C LEU A 957 22.03 38.87 19.83
N ALA A 958 21.14 39.86 19.73
CA ALA A 958 21.61 41.20 19.36
C ALA A 958 22.46 41.76 20.51
N PRO A 959 23.65 42.33 20.25
CA PRO A 959 24.29 43.18 21.25
C PRO A 959 23.41 44.42 21.42
N GLU A 960 23.00 44.72 22.65
CA GLU A 960 22.29 45.94 23.00
C GLU A 960 23.08 47.15 22.48
N ALA A 961 22.61 47.74 21.37
CA ALA A 961 23.10 49.02 20.91
C ALA A 961 22.58 50.08 21.88
N GLY A 962 23.52 50.65 22.63
CA GLY A 962 23.30 51.55 23.76
C GLY A 962 22.29 52.68 23.53
N GLU A 963 21.68 53.05 24.65
CA GLU A 963 20.83 54.20 24.86
C GLU A 963 21.29 55.41 24.03
N ARG A 964 20.48 55.77 23.03
CA ARG A 964 20.37 57.15 22.58
C ARG A 964 19.12 57.74 23.21
N GLU A 965 19.37 58.71 24.09
CA GLU A 965 18.41 59.56 24.77
C GLU A 965 17.23 59.95 23.87
N ARG A 966 16.01 59.69 24.35
CA ARG A 966 14.81 60.37 23.83
C ARG A 966 14.60 61.65 24.65
N PRO A 967 14.41 62.82 24.03
CA PRO A 967 13.86 63.96 24.74
C PRO A 967 12.40 63.65 25.07
N LEU A 968 12.07 63.72 26.36
CA LEU A 968 10.71 63.88 26.86
C LEU A 968 10.21 65.25 26.40
N ASP A 969 9.09 65.30 25.66
CA ASP A 969 8.08 66.33 25.84
C ASP A 969 6.74 65.99 25.15
N ALA A 970 5.68 66.12 25.97
CA ALA A 970 4.28 66.45 25.68
C ALA A 970 3.48 65.68 24.62
N VAL A 971 2.53 64.84 25.08
CA VAL A 971 1.09 65.16 25.02
C VAL A 971 0.38 64.53 26.23
N ALA A 972 -0.29 65.39 26.99
CA ALA A 972 -1.12 65.08 28.14
C ALA A 972 -2.58 64.78 27.75
N THR A 973 -3.20 63.96 28.60
CA THR A 973 -4.61 63.98 29.08
C THR A 973 -5.79 63.56 28.17
N SER A 974 -6.43 62.45 28.54
CA SER A 974 -7.72 62.39 29.27
C SER A 974 -8.02 60.93 29.64
N ALA A 975 -7.94 60.52 30.92
CA ALA A 975 -8.94 60.61 32.01
C ALA A 975 -10.10 59.59 31.90
N GLY A 976 -10.22 58.73 32.93
CA GLY A 976 -11.40 57.91 33.25
C GLY A 976 -11.08 56.45 33.65
N SER A 977 -10.59 56.21 34.89
CA SER A 977 -11.30 55.50 35.99
C SER A 977 -11.92 54.13 35.63
N GLY A 978 -11.67 53.01 36.33
CA GLY A 978 -11.20 52.84 37.69
C GLY A 978 -10.82 51.40 38.06
N ARG A 979 -9.91 51.36 39.04
CA ARG A 979 -9.71 50.46 40.19
C ARG A 979 -10.49 49.13 40.36
N LEU A 980 -9.70 48.14 40.82
CA LEU A 980 -9.94 47.11 41.87
C LEU A 980 -10.86 45.93 41.49
N ASP A 981 -10.65 44.64 41.82
CA ASP A 981 -9.98 43.90 42.91
C ASP A 981 -9.72 42.43 42.43
N THR A 982 -8.53 41.82 42.66
CA THR A 982 -8.21 40.70 43.59
C THR A 982 -9.11 39.44 43.63
N GLU A 983 -8.42 38.29 43.56
CA GLU A 983 -8.71 36.96 44.17
C GLU A 983 -9.84 36.06 43.60
N ASP A 984 -9.46 35.02 42.83
CA ASP A 984 -9.34 33.61 43.27
C ASP A 984 -8.80 32.70 42.14
#